data_AF-A0A955XF74-F1
#
_entry.id   AF-A0A955XF74-F1
#
_cell.length_a   1.000
_cell.length_b   1.000
_cell.length_c   1.000
_cell.angle_alpha   90.00
_cell.angle_beta   90.00
_cell.angle_gamma   90.00
#
_symmetry.space_group_name_H-M   'P 1'
#
loop_
_entity.id
_entity.type
_entity.pdbx_description
1 polymer ?
#
loop_
_entity_poly.entity_id
_entity_poly.type
_entity_poly.pdbx_seq_one_letter_code
_entity_poly.pdbx_strand_id
1 'polypeptide(L)'
;SGTRLEIRGAEVSAALTTAGGPDLVLTARTVPRSGAPGLALAIEPGRGDGLVQELLGAQPIVVEADLSASLSARNGLSLEGHAGLEIEIPIGKVVGPITVDHLTLAIELGTDEASASLGVTASAILGPLQLAVDNVGVIIELAPPDAPGAIARVGDRSLAVGFKSPDGIGIGLDVAGVISGGGYLDVDAERGEYAGVFDASLLGVGITAIGLIATRLPEAPGAWSMFVALSATFQGLQLGFGFTLSGVGGLIGTHRGLDVDALGDGVRSGALEGLLFPDDPIADAPRILADIGAIFPPAPGQFVLGPIVKIGWGTPNLVQLDLGVVLQLPNPLTVTLLGALSLALPTEDAAIVELHADVAGTLDLTAGTLAIDAAIRDSRILNLELGGAMAVRASFLDDPTFLISFGGFHPAFRPPAGMPSLPRLSVALDAGSLLQVQLSGYLALTANTLQFGAALSIWAAEAGFTAEGSTSFDALIQFSPFSFMVDLGIRLAISAGSADLLAASLSGRLTGPNPWHVTGEASFKILLVKTTLQVEATIGRKATEPPPKAVDVEELLVQELLRPDAWRALPPKVDGDGVLLTDAPSEAACVVHPAGIIEVRQRVVPLGATLEQFGNAPITGPDRFVLEAPRVGAVSISTNAVSPVEDWFAPSQFFTLSATEKLSSPSFEMMQAGLQFGDDGAAGGPGATMVLDHEVVYDDPSLRGGPARTEETSRVSGRALRRAMARGAARAAREAGRL
;
A
#
# COMPACT_ATOMS: atom_id res chain seq x y z
N SER A 1 20.69 -39.72 -35.51
CA SER A 1 20.73 -38.30 -35.90
C SER A 1 19.91 -37.55 -34.87
N GLY A 2 20.60 -36.87 -33.98
CA GLY A 2 20.03 -36.16 -32.85
C GLY A 2 21.01 -35.07 -32.43
N THR A 3 20.54 -34.11 -31.62
CA THR A 3 21.38 -33.08 -31.03
C THR A 3 22.63 -33.70 -30.43
N ARG A 4 23.81 -33.24 -30.86
CA ARG A 4 25.10 -33.76 -30.42
C ARG A 4 26.03 -32.62 -30.04
N LEU A 5 26.71 -32.77 -28.91
CA LEU A 5 27.84 -31.96 -28.52
C LEU A 5 29.13 -32.70 -28.91
N GLU A 6 29.96 -32.06 -29.73
CA GLU A 6 31.21 -32.63 -30.25
C GLU A 6 32.40 -31.82 -29.73
N ILE A 7 33.29 -32.48 -29.00
CA ILE A 7 34.59 -31.92 -28.60
C ILE A 7 35.61 -32.41 -29.64
N ARG A 8 36.02 -31.51 -30.54
CA ARG A 8 36.92 -31.82 -31.67
C ARG A 8 38.39 -31.94 -31.24
N GLY A 9 38.75 -31.21 -30.20
CA GLY A 9 40.05 -31.25 -29.55
C GLY A 9 39.95 -30.75 -28.12
N ALA A 10 40.63 -31.41 -27.20
CA ALA A 10 40.76 -30.96 -25.82
C ALA A 10 42.21 -31.14 -25.38
N GLU A 11 42.70 -30.20 -24.59
CA GLU A 11 44.02 -30.22 -23.99
C GLU A 11 43.87 -29.96 -22.50
N VAL A 12 44.46 -30.85 -21.70
CA VAL A 12 44.61 -30.64 -20.26
C VAL A 12 46.09 -30.45 -20.00
N SER A 13 46.44 -29.35 -19.35
CA SER A 13 47.80 -29.00 -19.00
C SER A 13 47.89 -28.73 -17.50
N ALA A 14 49.04 -29.06 -16.92
CA ALA A 14 49.35 -28.76 -15.53
C ALA A 14 50.65 -27.96 -15.51
N ALA A 15 50.61 -26.77 -14.94
CA ALA A 15 51.75 -25.89 -14.82
C ALA A 15 52.02 -25.59 -13.34
N LEU A 16 53.27 -25.77 -12.92
CA LEU A 16 53.73 -25.30 -11.61
C LEU A 16 54.43 -23.95 -11.83
N THR A 17 53.80 -22.87 -11.38
CA THR A 17 54.41 -21.53 -11.43
C THR A 17 55.08 -21.22 -10.11
N THR A 18 56.27 -20.63 -10.15
CA THR A 18 57.06 -20.29 -8.94
C THR A 18 57.28 -18.78 -8.79
N ALA A 19 56.90 -17.99 -9.80
CA ALA A 19 56.99 -16.53 -9.77
C ALA A 19 55.88 -15.97 -8.86
N GLY A 20 56.28 -15.41 -7.71
CA GLY A 20 55.35 -14.95 -6.67
C GLY A 20 54.99 -16.01 -5.62
N GLY A 21 55.61 -17.19 -5.63
CA GLY A 21 55.39 -18.36 -4.75
C GLY A 21 55.04 -19.62 -5.55
N PRO A 22 54.94 -20.83 -4.96
CA PRO A 22 54.45 -22.03 -5.66
C PRO A 22 52.94 -21.96 -5.90
N ASP A 23 52.50 -22.07 -7.15
CA ASP A 23 51.08 -22.24 -7.51
C ASP A 23 50.93 -23.33 -8.58
N LEU A 24 50.02 -24.27 -8.34
CA LEU A 24 49.68 -25.31 -9.30
C LEU A 24 48.45 -24.84 -10.08
N VAL A 25 48.62 -24.67 -11.38
CA VAL A 25 47.55 -24.29 -12.30
C VAL A 25 47.23 -25.49 -13.19
N LEU A 26 46.01 -25.98 -13.09
CA LEU A 26 45.46 -26.98 -14.02
C LEU A 26 44.60 -26.23 -15.04
N THR A 27 44.88 -26.38 -16.33
CA THR A 27 44.10 -25.75 -17.39
C THR A 27 43.55 -26.81 -18.33
N ALA A 28 42.23 -26.84 -18.50
CA ALA A 28 41.55 -27.62 -19.52
C ALA A 28 41.00 -26.65 -20.57
N ARG A 29 41.34 -26.84 -21.85
CA ARG A 29 40.80 -26.03 -22.94
C ARG A 29 40.40 -26.89 -24.12
N THR A 30 39.39 -26.45 -24.86
CA THR A 30 39.13 -26.99 -26.19
C THR A 30 40.14 -26.42 -27.16
N VAL A 31 40.61 -27.25 -28.09
CA VAL A 31 41.65 -26.85 -29.06
C VAL A 31 41.06 -26.91 -30.47
N PRO A 32 41.19 -25.83 -31.26
CA PRO A 32 40.77 -25.83 -32.65
C PRO A 32 41.40 -26.98 -33.41
N ARG A 33 40.60 -27.65 -34.24
CA ARG A 33 41.08 -28.74 -35.10
C ARG A 33 40.70 -28.44 -36.53
N SER A 34 41.69 -28.52 -37.43
CA SER A 34 41.51 -28.24 -38.86
C SER A 34 40.86 -26.87 -39.18
N GLY A 35 41.17 -25.84 -38.37
CA GLY A 35 40.66 -24.47 -38.59
C GLY A 35 39.25 -24.21 -38.09
N ALA A 36 38.62 -25.16 -37.39
CA ALA A 36 37.32 -24.97 -36.75
C ALA A 36 37.46 -24.99 -35.21
N PRO A 37 36.60 -24.26 -34.47
CA PRO A 37 36.65 -24.22 -33.00
C PRO A 37 36.54 -25.62 -32.37
N GLY A 38 37.13 -25.76 -31.18
CA GLY A 38 37.33 -27.02 -30.48
C GLY A 38 36.06 -27.64 -29.91
N LEU A 39 34.99 -26.86 -29.72
CA LEU A 39 33.66 -27.31 -29.36
C LEU A 39 32.68 -27.04 -30.52
N ALA A 40 31.82 -28.01 -30.83
CA ALA A 40 30.70 -27.83 -31.75
C ALA A 40 29.43 -28.47 -31.19
N LEU A 41 28.40 -27.65 -30.97
CA LEU A 41 27.05 -28.11 -30.66
C LEU A 41 26.25 -28.12 -31.97
N ALA A 42 25.91 -29.33 -32.45
CA ALA A 42 25.04 -29.50 -33.61
C ALA A 42 23.64 -29.90 -33.14
N ILE A 43 22.68 -28.99 -33.30
CA ILE A 43 21.26 -29.16 -33.00
C ILE A 43 20.56 -29.56 -34.30
N GLU A 44 20.06 -30.80 -34.35
CA GLU A 44 19.28 -31.30 -35.47
C GLU A 44 17.77 -31.23 -35.11
N PRO A 45 16.93 -30.51 -35.87
CA PRO A 45 15.50 -30.28 -35.53
C PRO A 45 14.60 -31.53 -35.62
N GLY A 46 15.18 -32.73 -35.75
CA GLY A 46 14.56 -33.94 -36.29
C GLY A 46 13.47 -34.63 -35.47
N ARG A 47 12.94 -34.02 -34.40
CA ARG A 47 11.77 -34.54 -33.62
C ARG A 47 10.90 -33.44 -32.98
N GLY A 48 11.04 -32.19 -33.43
CA GLY A 48 10.19 -31.10 -32.95
C GLY A 48 8.73 -31.28 -33.39
N ASP A 49 7.80 -30.66 -32.66
CA ASP A 49 6.42 -30.50 -33.12
C ASP A 49 6.34 -29.53 -34.32
N GLY A 50 5.12 -29.28 -34.83
CA GLY A 50 4.92 -28.43 -36.01
C GLY A 50 5.52 -27.02 -35.87
N LEU A 51 5.51 -26.46 -34.65
CA LEU A 51 6.07 -25.14 -34.34
C LEU A 51 7.60 -25.17 -34.42
N VAL A 52 8.24 -26.15 -33.79
CA VAL A 52 9.71 -26.32 -33.80
C VAL A 52 10.24 -26.61 -35.22
N GLN A 53 9.48 -27.34 -36.02
CA GLN A 53 9.82 -27.60 -37.43
C GLN A 53 9.70 -26.36 -38.32
N GLU A 54 8.68 -25.52 -38.09
CA GLU A 54 8.51 -24.24 -38.80
C GLU A 54 9.60 -23.22 -38.42
N LEU A 55 10.01 -23.23 -37.14
CA LEU A 55 11.05 -22.37 -36.59
C LEU A 55 12.47 -22.70 -37.07
N LEU A 56 12.87 -23.97 -36.98
CA LEU A 56 14.26 -24.40 -37.21
C LEU A 56 14.52 -24.82 -38.67
N GLY A 57 13.46 -25.05 -39.45
CA GLY A 57 13.56 -25.60 -40.80
C GLY A 57 14.23 -26.99 -40.84
N ALA A 58 14.70 -27.38 -42.03
CA ALA A 58 15.38 -28.67 -42.22
C ALA A 58 16.91 -28.62 -42.00
N GLN A 59 17.48 -27.45 -41.68
CA GLN A 59 18.93 -27.29 -41.57
C GLN A 59 19.43 -27.45 -40.13
N PRO A 60 20.51 -28.19 -39.90
CA PRO A 60 21.10 -28.31 -38.57
C PRO A 60 21.73 -26.98 -38.12
N ILE A 61 21.44 -26.57 -36.89
CA ILE A 61 22.12 -25.43 -36.26
C ILE A 61 23.43 -25.95 -35.69
N VAL A 62 24.55 -25.39 -36.15
CA VAL A 62 25.87 -25.67 -35.58
C VAL A 62 26.38 -24.41 -34.89
N VAL A 63 26.58 -24.49 -33.57
CA VAL A 63 27.23 -23.48 -32.73
C VAL A 63 28.63 -23.98 -32.44
N GLU A 64 29.64 -23.16 -32.71
CA GLU A 64 31.05 -23.53 -32.53
C GLU A 64 31.73 -22.51 -31.62
N ALA A 65 32.47 -22.99 -30.62
CA ALA A 65 33.15 -22.15 -29.62
C ALA A 65 34.48 -22.77 -29.17
N ASP A 66 35.35 -21.95 -28.60
CA ASP A 66 36.58 -22.39 -27.92
C ASP A 66 36.50 -22.02 -26.44
N LEU A 67 36.37 -23.02 -25.56
CA LEU A 67 36.25 -22.85 -24.12
C LEU A 67 37.57 -23.15 -23.43
N SER A 68 37.90 -22.40 -22.37
CA SER A 68 39.01 -22.73 -21.48
C SER A 68 38.63 -22.56 -20.01
N ALA A 69 39.08 -23.46 -19.16
CA ALA A 69 38.90 -23.44 -17.71
C ALA A 69 40.26 -23.65 -17.05
N SER A 70 40.57 -22.87 -16.01
CA SER A 70 41.78 -23.05 -15.21
C SER A 70 41.50 -23.03 -13.72
N LEU A 71 42.08 -23.98 -12.99
CA LEU A 71 42.05 -24.08 -11.54
C LEU A 71 43.44 -23.74 -11.00
N SER A 72 43.55 -22.65 -10.26
CA SER A 72 44.76 -22.24 -9.52
C SER A 72 44.58 -22.54 -8.04
N ALA A 73 45.61 -23.09 -7.39
CA ALA A 73 45.60 -23.32 -5.95
C ALA A 73 45.56 -22.00 -5.13
N ARG A 74 45.84 -20.86 -5.76
CA ARG A 74 45.72 -19.53 -5.14
C ARG A 74 44.55 -18.70 -5.60
N ASN A 75 44.29 -18.68 -6.90
CA ASN A 75 43.31 -17.79 -7.51
C ASN A 75 41.94 -18.47 -7.72
N GLY A 76 41.82 -19.76 -7.41
CA GLY A 76 40.57 -20.51 -7.56
C GLY A 76 40.31 -20.94 -9.01
N LEU A 77 39.05 -21.29 -9.30
CA LEU A 77 38.58 -21.64 -10.64
C LEU A 77 38.27 -20.37 -11.43
N SER A 78 38.78 -20.30 -12.67
CA SER A 78 38.52 -19.23 -13.62
C SER A 78 38.15 -19.82 -14.97
N LEU A 79 37.13 -19.28 -15.62
CA LEU A 79 36.72 -19.67 -16.96
C LEU A 79 37.16 -18.56 -17.94
N GLU A 80 37.72 -18.93 -19.09
CA GLU A 80 38.25 -18.02 -20.14
C GLU A 80 39.14 -16.88 -19.63
N GLY A 81 39.88 -17.11 -18.54
CA GLY A 81 40.75 -16.10 -17.93
C GLY A 81 40.03 -15.04 -17.10
N HIS A 82 38.72 -15.16 -16.89
CA HIS A 82 37.93 -14.30 -16.01
C HIS A 82 37.79 -14.95 -14.63
N ALA A 83 37.94 -14.12 -13.58
CA ALA A 83 37.61 -14.52 -12.22
C ALA A 83 36.08 -14.50 -12.08
N GLY A 84 35.45 -15.62 -12.42
CA GLY A 84 34.00 -15.79 -12.43
C GLY A 84 33.67 -17.23 -12.78
N LEU A 85 32.55 -17.71 -12.26
CA LEU A 85 32.02 -19.03 -12.58
C LEU A 85 30.92 -18.99 -13.64
N GLU A 86 30.66 -17.83 -14.22
CA GLU A 86 29.70 -17.60 -15.30
C GLU A 86 30.37 -16.82 -16.45
N ILE A 87 30.09 -17.23 -17.69
CA ILE A 87 30.54 -16.55 -18.91
C ILE A 87 29.37 -16.47 -19.89
N GLU A 88 29.21 -15.30 -20.51
CA GLU A 88 28.40 -15.14 -21.71
C GLU A 88 29.27 -15.03 -22.97
N ILE A 89 28.99 -15.87 -23.96
CA ILE A 89 29.68 -15.92 -25.24
C ILE A 89 28.74 -15.35 -26.32
N PRO A 90 29.04 -14.18 -26.92
CA PRO A 90 28.22 -13.63 -27.99
C PRO A 90 28.37 -14.49 -29.26
N ILE A 91 27.24 -14.94 -29.79
CA ILE A 91 27.16 -15.76 -31.01
C ILE A 91 26.71 -14.91 -32.20
N GLY A 92 25.64 -14.11 -32.03
CA GLY A 92 25.08 -13.21 -33.05
C GLY A 92 24.72 -13.89 -34.38
N LYS A 93 24.29 -15.16 -34.36
CA LYS A 93 24.06 -15.97 -35.56
C LYS A 93 22.59 -16.08 -35.89
N VAL A 94 22.23 -15.72 -37.12
CA VAL A 94 20.87 -15.86 -37.65
C VAL A 94 20.71 -17.19 -38.38
N VAL A 95 19.69 -17.98 -38.01
CA VAL A 95 19.28 -19.21 -38.68
C VAL A 95 17.77 -19.17 -38.96
N GLY A 96 17.41 -18.92 -40.21
CA GLY A 96 16.00 -18.77 -40.59
C GLY A 96 15.37 -17.56 -39.87
N PRO A 97 14.21 -17.72 -39.21
CA PRO A 97 13.58 -16.66 -38.41
C PRO A 97 14.23 -16.47 -37.02
N ILE A 98 15.16 -17.34 -36.61
CA ILE A 98 15.77 -17.32 -35.27
C ILE A 98 17.12 -16.60 -35.30
N THR A 99 17.39 -15.77 -34.30
CA THR A 99 18.70 -15.23 -33.98
C THR A 99 19.17 -15.85 -32.67
N VAL A 100 20.37 -16.42 -32.65
CA VAL A 100 21.04 -16.87 -31.44
C VAL A 100 21.99 -15.76 -31.01
N ASP A 101 21.68 -15.12 -29.89
CA ASP A 101 22.35 -13.91 -29.43
C ASP A 101 23.58 -14.29 -28.60
N HIS A 102 23.39 -15.04 -27.52
CA HIS A 102 24.43 -15.43 -26.56
C HIS A 102 24.31 -16.90 -26.13
N LEU A 103 25.44 -17.46 -25.73
CA LEU A 103 25.55 -18.76 -25.06
C LEU A 103 26.12 -18.51 -23.67
N THR A 104 25.41 -18.92 -22.63
CA THR A 104 25.83 -18.73 -21.24
C THR A 104 26.32 -20.05 -20.67
N LEU A 105 27.51 -20.04 -20.09
CA LEU A 105 28.08 -21.18 -19.36
C LEU A 105 28.25 -20.76 -17.90
N ALA A 106 27.57 -21.44 -16.99
CA ALA A 106 27.71 -21.19 -15.56
C ALA A 106 28.10 -22.47 -14.79
N ILE A 107 28.85 -22.30 -13.71
CA ILE A 107 29.24 -23.36 -12.77
C ILE A 107 28.90 -22.86 -11.37
N GLU A 108 28.16 -23.63 -10.60
CA GLU A 108 27.88 -23.29 -9.21
C GLU A 108 28.51 -24.35 -8.31
N LEU A 109 29.19 -23.87 -7.27
CA LEU A 109 29.92 -24.72 -6.32
C LEU A 109 29.40 -24.41 -4.91
N GLY A 110 28.64 -25.34 -4.35
CA GLY A 110 28.25 -25.39 -2.94
C GLY A 110 29.19 -26.30 -2.13
N THR A 111 28.93 -26.40 -0.82
CA THR A 111 29.74 -27.27 0.06
C THR A 111 29.58 -28.76 -0.23
N ASP A 112 28.41 -29.19 -0.71
CA ASP A 112 28.08 -30.59 -1.07
C ASP A 112 27.33 -30.71 -2.42
N GLU A 113 27.26 -29.61 -3.18
CA GLU A 113 26.50 -29.49 -4.42
C GLU A 113 27.39 -28.84 -5.49
N ALA A 114 27.31 -29.33 -6.72
CA ALA A 114 27.99 -28.74 -7.86
C ALA A 114 27.07 -28.86 -9.08
N SER A 115 26.87 -27.73 -9.76
CA SER A 115 26.09 -27.64 -10.99
C SER A 115 26.96 -27.02 -12.09
N ALA A 116 26.70 -27.41 -13.33
CA ALA A 116 27.22 -26.76 -14.52
C ALA A 116 26.08 -26.63 -15.52
N SER A 117 25.83 -25.41 -16.00
CA SER A 117 24.74 -25.13 -16.93
C SER A 117 25.26 -24.55 -18.23
N LEU A 118 24.55 -24.88 -19.30
CA LEU A 118 24.71 -24.31 -20.63
C LEU A 118 23.35 -23.80 -21.09
N GLY A 119 23.21 -22.49 -21.15
CA GLY A 119 22.00 -21.82 -21.62
C GLY A 119 22.22 -21.06 -22.92
N VAL A 120 21.13 -20.87 -23.66
CA VAL A 120 21.10 -20.14 -24.92
C VAL A 120 20.05 -19.03 -24.81
N THR A 121 20.46 -17.82 -25.17
CA THR A 121 19.54 -16.69 -25.37
C THR A 121 19.30 -16.53 -26.85
N ALA A 122 18.03 -16.56 -27.24
CA ALA A 122 17.62 -16.54 -28.64
C ALA A 122 16.32 -15.78 -28.84
N SER A 123 16.18 -15.18 -30.01
CA SER A 123 14.99 -14.47 -30.46
C SER A 123 14.50 -15.03 -31.79
N ALA A 124 13.21 -14.90 -32.09
CA ALA A 124 12.61 -15.35 -33.33
C ALA A 124 11.56 -14.36 -33.84
N ILE A 125 11.55 -14.10 -35.16
CA ILE A 125 10.55 -13.26 -35.81
C ILE A 125 9.70 -14.11 -36.76
N LEU A 126 8.43 -14.30 -36.42
CA LEU A 126 7.44 -15.10 -37.14
C LEU A 126 6.32 -14.20 -37.67
N GLY A 127 6.61 -13.49 -38.74
CA GLY A 127 5.69 -12.51 -39.30
C GLY A 127 5.42 -11.38 -38.29
N PRO A 128 4.17 -11.18 -37.82
CA PRO A 128 3.87 -10.15 -36.81
C PRO A 128 4.27 -10.55 -35.38
N LEU A 129 4.57 -11.83 -35.13
CA LEU A 129 4.92 -12.34 -33.80
C LEU A 129 6.44 -12.32 -33.61
N GLN A 130 6.89 -11.77 -32.50
CA GLN A 130 8.27 -11.77 -32.05
C GLN A 130 8.32 -12.59 -30.76
N LEU A 131 9.28 -13.50 -30.66
CA LEU A 131 9.50 -14.34 -29.49
C LEU A 131 10.93 -14.14 -29.01
N ALA A 132 11.14 -14.10 -27.71
CA ALA A 132 12.47 -14.13 -27.11
C ALA A 132 12.46 -15.12 -25.95
N VAL A 133 13.58 -15.81 -25.78
CA VAL A 133 13.81 -16.70 -24.66
C VAL A 133 15.20 -16.43 -24.11
N ASP A 134 15.28 -16.25 -22.81
CA ASP A 134 16.53 -15.96 -22.12
C ASP A 134 17.07 -17.21 -21.42
N ASN A 135 18.34 -17.50 -21.68
CA ASN A 135 19.16 -18.48 -20.97
C ASN A 135 18.53 -19.89 -20.81
N VAL A 136 17.78 -20.36 -21.81
CA VAL A 136 17.18 -21.71 -21.80
C VAL A 136 18.21 -22.76 -22.17
N GLY A 137 18.21 -23.91 -21.51
CA GLY A 137 19.16 -24.94 -21.92
C GLY A 137 19.20 -26.19 -21.07
N VAL A 138 20.42 -26.59 -20.72
CA VAL A 138 20.71 -27.87 -20.07
C VAL A 138 21.53 -27.60 -18.81
N ILE A 139 21.19 -28.29 -17.73
CA ILE A 139 21.94 -28.26 -16.48
C ILE A 139 22.46 -29.66 -16.18
N ILE A 140 23.67 -29.72 -15.64
CA ILE A 140 24.33 -30.94 -15.18
C ILE A 140 24.59 -30.76 -13.70
N GLU A 141 24.04 -31.64 -12.88
CA GLU A 141 24.09 -31.51 -11.42
C GLU A 141 24.51 -32.81 -10.73
N LEU A 142 25.13 -32.66 -9.56
CA LEU A 142 25.47 -33.77 -8.68
C LEU A 142 24.27 -34.15 -7.80
N ALA A 143 23.45 -35.08 -8.30
CA ALA A 143 22.17 -35.45 -7.73
C ALA A 143 22.25 -36.74 -6.86
N PRO A 144 21.20 -37.06 -6.08
CA PRO A 144 21.06 -38.36 -5.42
C PRO A 144 21.16 -39.56 -6.39
N PRO A 145 21.47 -40.78 -5.89
CA PRO A 145 21.74 -41.94 -6.75
C PRO A 145 20.71 -42.25 -7.82
N ASP A 146 19.43 -42.10 -7.46
CA ASP A 146 18.29 -42.50 -8.26
C ASP A 146 17.58 -41.30 -8.90
N ALA A 147 18.29 -40.17 -9.05
CA ALA A 147 17.73 -38.97 -9.67
C ALA A 147 17.33 -39.22 -11.14
N PRO A 148 16.16 -38.71 -11.58
CA PRO A 148 15.79 -38.70 -12.99
C PRO A 148 16.89 -38.02 -13.82
N GLY A 149 17.23 -38.58 -14.98
CA GLY A 149 18.29 -38.00 -15.85
C GLY A 149 19.72 -38.36 -15.45
N ALA A 150 19.93 -39.27 -14.49
CA ALA A 150 21.26 -39.79 -14.15
C ALA A 150 21.97 -40.42 -15.37
N ILE A 151 23.13 -39.87 -15.74
CA ILE A 151 23.96 -40.34 -16.87
C ILE A 151 25.22 -41.07 -16.42
N ALA A 152 25.71 -40.82 -15.20
CA ALA A 152 26.90 -41.45 -14.65
C ALA A 152 26.87 -41.50 -13.11
N ARG A 153 27.57 -42.46 -12.51
CA ARG A 153 27.78 -42.54 -11.05
C ARG A 153 29.10 -41.85 -10.67
N VAL A 154 29.07 -41.01 -9.66
CA VAL A 154 30.25 -40.31 -9.12
C VAL A 154 30.26 -40.52 -7.61
N GLY A 155 30.99 -41.55 -7.16
CA GLY A 155 30.99 -41.96 -5.76
C GLY A 155 29.64 -42.52 -5.31
N ASP A 156 29.09 -41.94 -4.24
CA ASP A 156 27.74 -42.22 -3.75
C ASP A 156 26.65 -41.44 -4.49
N ARG A 157 26.99 -40.39 -5.24
CA ARG A 157 26.06 -39.55 -6.00
C ARG A 157 25.99 -39.92 -7.49
N SER A 158 25.07 -39.30 -8.21
CA SER A 158 24.90 -39.47 -9.65
C SER A 158 25.04 -38.13 -10.35
N LEU A 159 25.72 -38.10 -11.49
CA LEU A 159 25.71 -36.97 -12.40
C LEU A 159 24.41 -37.03 -13.20
N ALA A 160 23.51 -36.07 -13.01
CA ALA A 160 22.23 -35.99 -13.70
C ALA A 160 22.24 -34.86 -14.72
N VAL A 161 21.61 -35.09 -15.87
CA VAL A 161 21.37 -34.06 -16.90
C VAL A 161 19.89 -33.70 -16.84
N GLY A 162 19.63 -32.42 -16.57
CA GLY A 162 18.31 -31.81 -16.50
C GLY A 162 18.10 -30.75 -17.56
N PHE A 163 16.84 -30.33 -17.71
CA PHE A 163 16.47 -29.15 -18.48
C PHE A 163 16.64 -27.91 -17.60
N LYS A 164 17.36 -26.90 -18.08
CA LYS A 164 17.36 -25.57 -17.49
C LYS A 164 16.20 -24.79 -18.10
N SER A 165 15.24 -24.40 -17.25
CA SER A 165 14.18 -23.48 -17.66
C SER A 165 14.76 -22.17 -18.19
N PRO A 166 14.06 -21.47 -19.09
CA PRO A 166 14.41 -20.10 -19.38
C PRO A 166 14.35 -19.25 -18.12
N ASP A 167 15.23 -18.25 -18.06
CA ASP A 167 15.21 -17.23 -17.00
C ASP A 167 14.19 -16.12 -17.37
N GLY A 168 13.92 -15.96 -18.67
CA GLY A 168 12.99 -14.96 -19.19
C GLY A 168 12.32 -15.40 -20.48
N ILE A 169 11.08 -14.94 -20.71
CA ILE A 169 10.33 -15.16 -21.96
C ILE A 169 9.76 -13.82 -22.41
N GLY A 170 10.09 -13.40 -23.63
CA GLY A 170 9.56 -12.21 -24.27
C GLY A 170 8.59 -12.55 -25.40
N ILE A 171 7.51 -11.79 -25.51
CA ILE A 171 6.59 -11.82 -26.65
C ILE A 171 6.42 -10.40 -27.18
N GLY A 172 6.46 -10.23 -28.49
CA GLY A 172 6.05 -9.02 -29.19
C GLY A 172 5.03 -9.35 -30.26
N LEU A 173 4.07 -8.47 -30.47
CA LEU A 173 3.06 -8.63 -31.50
C LEU A 173 2.84 -7.30 -32.21
N ASP A 174 3.07 -7.27 -33.51
CA ASP A 174 2.84 -6.11 -34.37
C ASP A 174 2.02 -6.51 -35.60
N VAL A 175 0.71 -6.33 -35.49
CA VAL A 175 -0.24 -6.47 -36.59
C VAL A 175 -0.77 -5.08 -36.91
N ALA A 176 -0.26 -4.50 -38.00
CA ALA A 176 -0.55 -3.13 -38.42
C ALA A 176 -2.05 -2.77 -38.31
N GLY A 177 -2.34 -1.75 -37.50
CA GLY A 177 -3.69 -1.21 -37.28
C GLY A 177 -4.61 -2.08 -36.42
N VAL A 178 -4.15 -3.23 -35.93
CA VAL A 178 -4.94 -4.12 -35.07
C VAL A 178 -4.34 -4.17 -33.67
N ILE A 179 -3.08 -4.60 -33.53
CA ILE A 179 -2.41 -4.71 -32.24
C ILE A 179 -0.92 -4.42 -32.37
N SER A 180 -0.38 -3.62 -31.46
CA SER A 180 1.06 -3.36 -31.33
C SER A 180 1.44 -3.36 -29.87
N GLY A 181 2.39 -4.21 -29.47
CA GLY A 181 2.84 -4.30 -28.09
C GLY A 181 3.62 -5.56 -27.82
N GLY A 182 3.80 -5.89 -26.55
CA GLY A 182 4.54 -7.06 -26.12
C GLY A 182 4.51 -7.25 -24.61
N GLY A 183 5.31 -8.19 -24.14
CA GLY A 183 5.46 -8.45 -22.73
C GLY A 183 6.69 -9.28 -22.44
N TYR A 184 7.05 -9.30 -21.16
CA TYR A 184 8.15 -10.07 -20.62
C TYR A 184 7.66 -10.84 -19.40
N LEU A 185 8.15 -12.06 -19.25
CA LEU A 185 7.95 -12.92 -18.09
C LEU A 185 9.31 -13.34 -17.57
N ASP A 186 9.64 -12.89 -16.38
CA ASP A 186 10.74 -13.37 -15.56
C ASP A 186 10.37 -14.70 -14.90
N VAL A 187 11.30 -15.64 -14.91
CA VAL A 187 11.11 -17.00 -14.41
C VAL A 187 12.26 -17.37 -13.48
N ASP A 188 12.01 -17.34 -12.19
CA ASP A 188 12.91 -17.87 -11.17
C ASP A 188 12.42 -19.27 -10.75
N ALA A 189 12.94 -20.31 -11.41
CA ALA A 189 12.54 -21.68 -11.13
C ALA A 189 13.06 -22.22 -9.79
N GLU A 190 14.09 -21.60 -9.21
CA GLU A 190 14.67 -22.00 -7.91
C GLU A 190 13.78 -21.52 -6.76
N ARG A 191 13.37 -20.26 -6.82
CA ARG A 191 12.39 -19.66 -5.90
C ARG A 191 10.96 -20.05 -6.25
N GLY A 192 10.73 -20.55 -7.47
CA GLY A 192 9.41 -20.83 -7.99
C GLY A 192 8.58 -19.56 -8.20
N GLU A 193 9.23 -18.44 -8.51
CA GLU A 193 8.62 -17.13 -8.75
C GLU A 193 8.51 -16.87 -10.26
N TYR A 194 7.39 -16.31 -10.68
CA TYR A 194 7.09 -15.95 -12.06
C TYR A 194 6.53 -14.53 -12.06
N ALA A 195 7.21 -13.59 -12.67
CA ALA A 195 6.87 -12.17 -12.59
C ALA A 195 6.87 -11.58 -13.99
N GLY A 196 5.79 -10.90 -14.40
CA GLY A 196 5.69 -10.47 -15.79
C GLY A 196 4.79 -9.28 -16.00
N VAL A 197 5.05 -8.62 -17.13
CA VAL A 197 4.33 -7.45 -17.60
C VAL A 197 4.01 -7.65 -19.07
N PHE A 198 2.79 -7.29 -19.46
CA PHE A 198 2.34 -7.25 -20.84
C PHE A 198 1.68 -5.89 -21.09
N ASP A 199 2.06 -5.24 -22.18
CA ASP A 199 1.49 -3.97 -22.61
C ASP A 199 1.26 -3.97 -24.12
N ALA A 200 0.04 -3.65 -24.55
CA ALA A 200 -0.29 -3.59 -25.96
C ALA A 200 -1.40 -2.58 -26.27
N SER A 201 -1.28 -1.91 -27.41
CA SER A 201 -2.37 -1.15 -28.01
C SER A 201 -3.18 -2.05 -28.95
N LEU A 202 -4.44 -2.31 -28.62
CA LEU A 202 -5.40 -3.05 -29.43
C LEU A 202 -6.46 -2.08 -29.98
N LEU A 203 -6.45 -1.84 -31.29
CA LEU A 203 -7.41 -0.94 -31.97
C LEU A 203 -7.49 0.47 -31.33
N GLY A 204 -6.37 0.98 -30.80
CA GLY A 204 -6.28 2.28 -30.12
C GLY A 204 -6.66 2.25 -28.63
N VAL A 205 -6.97 1.09 -28.07
CA VAL A 205 -7.12 0.86 -26.62
C VAL A 205 -5.83 0.26 -26.08
N GLY A 206 -5.17 0.94 -25.15
CA GLY A 206 -4.05 0.37 -24.39
C GLY A 206 -4.56 -0.70 -23.43
N ILE A 207 -3.84 -1.81 -23.32
CA ILE A 207 -4.12 -2.92 -22.42
C ILE A 207 -2.82 -3.25 -21.71
N THR A 208 -2.84 -3.15 -20.38
CA THR A 208 -1.68 -3.48 -19.54
C THR A 208 -2.07 -4.60 -18.57
N ALA A 209 -1.23 -5.62 -18.45
CA ALA A 209 -1.39 -6.71 -17.51
C ALA A 209 -0.07 -6.93 -16.76
N ILE A 210 -0.13 -6.95 -15.43
CA ILE A 210 1.02 -7.19 -14.55
C ILE A 210 0.68 -8.41 -13.68
N GLY A 211 1.60 -9.35 -13.58
CA GLY A 211 1.40 -10.60 -12.85
C GLY A 211 2.61 -10.97 -12.01
N LEU A 212 2.37 -11.48 -10.80
CA LEU A 212 3.41 -12.04 -9.94
C LEU A 212 2.86 -13.30 -9.28
N ILE A 213 3.45 -14.45 -9.54
CA ILE A 213 3.05 -15.77 -9.03
C ILE A 213 4.24 -16.37 -8.30
N ALA A 214 4.05 -16.80 -7.05
CA ALA A 214 5.03 -17.59 -6.31
C ALA A 214 4.44 -18.97 -6.03
N THR A 215 5.12 -20.02 -6.49
CA THR A 215 4.71 -21.43 -6.34
C THR A 215 5.44 -22.14 -5.20
N ARG A 216 6.47 -21.50 -4.64
CA ARG A 216 7.14 -21.91 -3.41
C ARG A 216 7.25 -20.69 -2.51
N LEU A 217 6.92 -20.85 -1.24
CA LEU A 217 7.07 -19.82 -0.22
C LEU A 217 8.03 -20.35 0.85
N PRO A 218 9.15 -19.67 1.14
CA PRO A 218 10.14 -20.13 2.11
C PRO A 218 9.54 -20.40 3.49
N GLU A 219 8.59 -19.55 3.90
CA GLU A 219 7.93 -19.65 5.21
C GLU A 219 6.78 -20.68 5.24
N ALA A 220 6.29 -21.11 4.07
CA ALA A 220 5.14 -22.00 3.94
C ALA A 220 5.35 -23.05 2.84
N PRO A 221 6.07 -24.16 3.13
CA PRO A 221 6.34 -25.21 2.16
C PRO A 221 5.05 -25.77 1.51
N GLY A 222 4.99 -25.75 0.18
CA GLY A 222 3.83 -26.22 -0.60
C GLY A 222 2.69 -25.20 -0.76
N ALA A 223 2.81 -24.01 -0.17
CA ALA A 223 1.89 -22.90 -0.42
C ALA A 223 2.30 -22.10 -1.67
N TRP A 224 1.33 -21.41 -2.26
CA TRP A 224 1.50 -20.55 -3.42
C TRP A 224 0.80 -19.21 -3.20
N SER A 225 1.16 -18.20 -3.98
CA SER A 225 0.49 -16.90 -4.03
C SER A 225 0.47 -16.34 -5.45
N MET A 226 -0.48 -15.46 -5.72
CA MET A 226 -0.62 -14.78 -7.01
C MET A 226 -1.14 -13.37 -6.81
N PHE A 227 -0.65 -12.45 -7.62
CA PHE A 227 -1.22 -11.13 -7.86
C PHE A 227 -1.33 -10.91 -9.36
N VAL A 228 -2.43 -10.31 -9.81
CA VAL A 228 -2.66 -9.87 -11.18
C VAL A 228 -3.32 -8.51 -11.15
N ALA A 229 -2.79 -7.54 -11.89
CA ALA A 229 -3.44 -6.29 -12.22
C ALA A 229 -3.68 -6.23 -13.73
N LEU A 230 -4.89 -5.81 -14.12
CA LEU A 230 -5.28 -5.63 -15.51
C LEU A 230 -5.94 -4.27 -15.67
N SER A 231 -5.45 -3.48 -16.63
CA SER A 231 -6.01 -2.17 -16.94
C SER A 231 -6.17 -1.98 -18.45
N ALA A 232 -7.09 -1.09 -18.81
CA ALA A 232 -7.33 -0.66 -20.17
C ALA A 232 -7.45 0.86 -20.22
N THR A 233 -6.74 1.49 -21.14
CA THR A 233 -6.75 2.94 -21.38
C THR A 233 -7.25 3.25 -22.78
N PHE A 234 -8.06 4.29 -22.93
CA PHE A 234 -8.74 4.62 -24.17
C PHE A 234 -8.96 6.13 -24.32
N GLN A 235 -9.43 6.56 -25.48
CA GLN A 235 -9.81 7.96 -25.67
C GLN A 235 -10.91 8.37 -24.68
N GLY A 236 -10.64 9.40 -23.88
CA GLY A 236 -11.48 9.77 -22.73
C GLY A 236 -12.98 9.88 -23.05
N LEU A 237 -13.79 9.13 -22.30
CA LEU A 237 -15.25 9.20 -22.30
C LEU A 237 -15.70 10.41 -21.47
N GLN A 238 -16.32 11.40 -22.11
CA GLN A 238 -16.82 12.60 -21.42
C GLN A 238 -17.92 12.25 -20.41
N LEU A 239 -17.67 12.55 -19.14
CA LEU A 239 -18.61 12.37 -18.02
C LEU A 239 -19.44 13.63 -17.74
N GLY A 240 -19.06 14.76 -18.35
CA GLY A 240 -19.68 16.07 -18.13
C GLY A 240 -18.84 16.97 -17.23
N PHE A 241 -19.17 18.27 -17.17
CA PHE A 241 -18.43 19.27 -16.36
C PHE A 241 -16.90 19.33 -16.59
N GLY A 242 -16.45 18.89 -17.77
CA GLY A 242 -15.03 18.84 -18.12
C GLY A 242 -14.31 17.57 -17.66
N PHE A 243 -14.99 16.62 -17.02
CA PHE A 243 -14.42 15.33 -16.62
C PHE A 243 -14.49 14.29 -17.74
N THR A 244 -13.44 13.48 -17.83
CA THR A 244 -13.32 12.36 -18.78
C THR A 244 -12.88 11.09 -18.04
N LEU A 245 -13.48 9.95 -18.34
CA LEU A 245 -12.96 8.63 -17.95
C LEU A 245 -12.05 8.12 -19.07
N SER A 246 -10.76 7.95 -18.82
CA SER A 246 -9.77 7.52 -19.84
C SER A 246 -9.17 6.14 -19.57
N GLY A 247 -9.46 5.53 -18.42
CA GLY A 247 -9.01 4.18 -18.14
C GLY A 247 -9.80 3.49 -17.04
N VAL A 248 -9.85 2.16 -17.12
CA VAL A 248 -10.49 1.28 -16.14
C VAL A 248 -9.64 0.04 -15.96
N GLY A 249 -9.68 -0.56 -14.78
CA GLY A 249 -8.97 -1.79 -14.50
C GLY A 249 -9.37 -2.42 -13.18
N GLY A 250 -8.60 -3.40 -12.78
CA GLY A 250 -8.65 -3.92 -11.44
C GLY A 250 -7.46 -4.80 -11.10
N LEU A 251 -7.30 -5.03 -9.81
CA LEU A 251 -6.31 -5.94 -9.26
C LEU A 251 -6.98 -7.07 -8.49
N ILE A 252 -6.33 -8.23 -8.50
CA ILE A 252 -6.70 -9.40 -7.71
C ILE A 252 -5.44 -10.05 -7.17
N GLY A 253 -5.46 -10.41 -5.90
CA GLY A 253 -4.42 -11.22 -5.26
C GLY A 253 -5.06 -12.37 -4.50
N THR A 254 -4.47 -13.55 -4.64
CA THR A 254 -4.87 -14.78 -3.94
C THR A 254 -3.69 -15.26 -3.11
N HIS A 255 -3.95 -15.57 -1.84
CA HIS A 255 -2.90 -15.81 -0.84
C HIS A 255 -1.93 -14.62 -0.75
N ARG A 256 -2.48 -13.41 -0.82
CA ARG A 256 -1.75 -12.15 -0.66
C ARG A 256 -2.56 -11.19 0.20
N GLY A 257 -1.84 -10.43 1.03
CA GLY A 257 -2.38 -9.37 1.85
C GLY A 257 -1.91 -8.01 1.35
N LEU A 258 -2.24 -6.96 2.08
CA LEU A 258 -1.80 -5.60 1.89
C LEU A 258 -0.98 -5.20 3.10
N ASP A 259 0.24 -4.74 2.86
CA ASP A 259 1.11 -4.17 3.89
C ASP A 259 0.93 -2.64 3.93
N VAL A 260 0.41 -2.14 5.06
CA VAL A 260 0.07 -0.72 5.22
C VAL A 260 1.31 0.16 5.30
N ASP A 261 2.41 -0.34 5.87
CA ASP A 261 3.65 0.43 6.00
C ASP A 261 4.36 0.52 4.64
N ALA A 262 4.44 -0.60 3.91
CA ALA A 262 4.95 -0.63 2.54
C ALA A 262 4.11 0.23 1.60
N LEU A 263 2.78 0.25 1.78
CA LEU A 263 1.89 1.13 1.03
C LEU A 263 2.17 2.61 1.31
N GLY A 264 2.37 2.97 2.59
CA GLY A 264 2.77 4.32 2.98
C GLY A 264 4.13 4.73 2.40
N ASP A 265 5.09 3.80 2.32
CA ASP A 265 6.36 4.02 1.62
C ASP A 265 6.16 4.21 0.13
N GLY A 266 5.28 3.42 -0.50
CA GLY A 266 4.89 3.55 -1.90
C GLY A 266 4.28 4.91 -2.23
N VAL A 267 3.47 5.49 -1.33
CA VAL A 267 2.96 6.86 -1.46
C VAL A 267 4.10 7.89 -1.48
N ARG A 268 5.13 7.71 -0.65
CA ARG A 268 6.26 8.64 -0.54
C ARG A 268 7.25 8.49 -1.70
N SER A 269 7.40 7.28 -2.24
CA SER A 269 8.31 6.98 -3.36
C SER A 269 7.69 7.20 -4.73
N GLY A 270 6.37 7.34 -4.82
CA GLY A 270 5.65 7.47 -6.10
C GLY A 270 5.26 6.14 -6.76
N ALA A 271 5.33 5.03 -6.02
CA ALA A 271 5.02 3.70 -6.54
C ALA A 271 3.54 3.52 -6.96
N LEU A 272 2.62 4.35 -6.44
CA LEU A 272 1.19 4.21 -6.74
C LEU A 272 0.84 4.48 -8.20
N GLU A 273 1.52 5.43 -8.85
CA GLU A 273 1.30 5.73 -10.27
C GLU A 273 1.66 4.52 -11.14
N GLY A 274 2.80 3.89 -10.86
CA GLY A 274 3.24 2.66 -11.53
C GLY A 274 2.38 1.43 -11.20
N LEU A 275 1.72 1.41 -10.03
CA LEU A 275 0.82 0.33 -9.62
C LEU A 275 -0.56 0.41 -10.31
N LEU A 276 -1.11 1.62 -10.45
CA LEU A 276 -2.47 1.83 -10.98
C LEU A 276 -2.47 1.88 -12.52
N PHE A 277 -1.77 2.83 -13.11
CA PHE A 277 -1.72 3.05 -14.57
C PHE A 277 -0.31 3.49 -14.99
N PRO A 278 0.65 2.55 -15.07
CA PRO A 278 2.03 2.84 -15.47
C PRO A 278 2.11 3.38 -16.91
N ASP A 279 3.01 4.34 -17.14
CA ASP A 279 3.22 4.95 -18.47
C ASP A 279 4.09 4.06 -19.39
N ASP A 280 5.20 3.51 -18.87
CA ASP A 280 6.05 2.53 -19.58
C ASP A 280 6.25 1.27 -18.72
N PRO A 281 5.23 0.39 -18.65
CA PRO A 281 5.25 -0.76 -17.75
C PRO A 281 6.33 -1.78 -18.11
N ILE A 282 6.76 -1.84 -19.37
CA ILE A 282 7.79 -2.80 -19.81
C ILE A 282 9.18 -2.32 -19.36
N ALA A 283 9.52 -1.04 -19.55
CA ALA A 283 10.80 -0.50 -19.11
C ALA A 283 10.93 -0.48 -17.58
N ASP A 284 9.82 -0.21 -16.88
CA ASP A 284 9.77 -0.12 -15.42
C ASP A 284 9.43 -1.45 -14.72
N ALA A 285 9.32 -2.55 -15.45
CA ALA A 285 8.85 -3.83 -14.94
C ALA A 285 9.57 -4.29 -13.64
N PRO A 286 10.91 -4.24 -13.51
CA PRO A 286 11.59 -4.67 -12.28
C PRO A 286 11.17 -3.85 -11.05
N ARG A 287 10.99 -2.54 -11.21
CA ARG A 287 10.55 -1.63 -10.14
C ARG A 287 9.10 -1.92 -9.76
N ILE A 288 8.21 -1.97 -10.75
CA ILE A 288 6.76 -2.20 -10.55
C ILE A 288 6.53 -3.55 -9.85
N LEU A 289 7.22 -4.61 -10.28
CA LEU A 289 7.07 -5.94 -9.69
C LEU A 289 7.61 -6.00 -8.26
N ALA A 290 8.71 -5.30 -7.96
CA ALA A 290 9.24 -5.18 -6.60
C ALA A 290 8.28 -4.42 -5.68
N ASP A 291 7.73 -3.30 -6.14
CA ASP A 291 6.76 -2.50 -5.38
C ASP A 291 5.48 -3.31 -5.12
N ILE A 292 4.96 -4.04 -6.12
CA ILE A 292 3.83 -4.96 -5.95
C ILE A 292 4.15 -6.04 -4.92
N GLY A 293 5.34 -6.64 -4.98
CA GLY A 293 5.76 -7.67 -4.03
C GLY A 293 5.85 -7.17 -2.59
N ALA A 294 6.26 -5.91 -2.40
CA ALA A 294 6.35 -5.26 -1.10
C ALA A 294 4.98 -4.82 -0.57
N ILE A 295 4.14 -4.20 -1.40
CA ILE A 295 2.81 -3.71 -1.01
C ILE A 295 1.83 -4.87 -0.83
N PHE A 296 1.94 -5.92 -1.64
CA PHE A 296 1.07 -7.09 -1.61
C PHE A 296 1.82 -8.40 -1.30
N PRO A 297 2.36 -8.55 -0.07
CA PRO A 297 3.19 -9.71 0.27
C PRO A 297 2.35 -11.01 0.32
N PRO A 298 3.01 -12.18 0.20
CA PRO A 298 2.35 -13.48 0.40
C PRO A 298 1.69 -13.58 1.78
N ALA A 299 0.39 -13.89 1.80
CA ALA A 299 -0.39 -14.08 3.01
C ALA A 299 -1.40 -15.23 2.80
N PRO A 300 -1.05 -16.47 3.17
CA PRO A 300 -1.88 -17.65 2.90
C PRO A 300 -3.32 -17.51 3.42
N GLY A 301 -4.28 -17.62 2.51
CA GLY A 301 -5.72 -17.61 2.82
C GLY A 301 -6.35 -16.21 2.78
N GLN A 302 -5.55 -15.17 2.51
CA GLN A 302 -6.04 -13.83 2.26
C GLN A 302 -6.22 -13.56 0.76
N PHE A 303 -7.13 -12.66 0.45
CA PHE A 303 -7.49 -12.25 -0.89
C PHE A 303 -7.57 -10.73 -0.93
N VAL A 304 -7.00 -10.12 -1.96
CA VAL A 304 -7.15 -8.70 -2.26
C VAL A 304 -7.87 -8.55 -3.60
N LEU A 305 -8.79 -7.60 -3.70
CA LEU A 305 -9.50 -7.31 -4.92
C LEU A 305 -9.82 -5.82 -4.98
N GLY A 306 -9.63 -5.18 -6.13
CA GLY A 306 -9.92 -3.76 -6.20
C GLY A 306 -10.09 -3.22 -7.60
N PRO A 307 -11.20 -2.54 -7.93
CA PRO A 307 -11.30 -1.77 -9.16
C PRO A 307 -10.39 -0.54 -9.12
N ILE A 308 -9.90 -0.15 -10.29
CA ILE A 308 -9.13 1.08 -10.50
C ILE A 308 -9.69 1.86 -11.70
N VAL A 309 -9.60 3.18 -11.67
CA VAL A 309 -10.10 4.08 -12.73
C VAL A 309 -9.16 5.27 -12.92
N LYS A 310 -9.09 5.77 -14.16
CA LYS A 310 -8.30 6.94 -14.56
C LYS A 310 -9.23 8.03 -15.05
N ILE A 311 -9.22 9.17 -14.36
CA ILE A 311 -10.14 10.30 -14.58
C ILE A 311 -9.33 11.54 -14.91
N GLY A 312 -9.65 12.18 -16.04
CA GLY A 312 -9.11 13.47 -16.45
C GLY A 312 -10.10 14.61 -16.21
N TRP A 313 -9.59 15.83 -16.12
CA TRP A 313 -10.37 17.08 -16.12
C TRP A 313 -9.70 18.17 -16.97
N GLY A 314 -10.47 18.77 -17.87
CA GLY A 314 -10.02 19.85 -18.77
C GLY A 314 -9.89 19.43 -20.24
N THR A 315 -9.82 20.40 -21.16
CA THR A 315 -9.57 20.13 -22.58
C THR A 315 -8.60 21.18 -23.16
N PRO A 316 -7.30 20.87 -23.37
CA PRO A 316 -6.63 19.59 -23.08
C PRO A 316 -6.63 19.23 -21.59
N ASN A 317 -6.36 17.96 -21.25
CA ASN A 317 -6.40 17.48 -19.86
C ASN A 317 -5.43 18.31 -19.00
N LEU A 318 -5.93 18.87 -17.89
CA LEU A 318 -5.14 19.71 -16.98
C LEU A 318 -4.83 18.98 -15.67
N VAL A 319 -5.75 18.10 -15.26
CA VAL A 319 -5.66 17.32 -14.02
C VAL A 319 -5.99 15.87 -14.35
N GLN A 320 -5.12 14.96 -13.95
CA GLN A 320 -5.30 13.52 -14.02
C GLN A 320 -5.38 12.97 -12.60
N LEU A 321 -6.31 12.03 -12.41
CA LEU A 321 -6.55 11.37 -11.14
C LEU A 321 -6.73 9.86 -11.38
N ASP A 322 -5.79 9.09 -10.86
CA ASP A 322 -5.79 7.63 -10.90
C ASP A 322 -6.26 7.14 -9.52
N LEU A 323 -7.39 6.44 -9.47
CA LEU A 323 -8.04 6.01 -8.23
C LEU A 323 -8.15 4.50 -8.16
N GLY A 324 -7.96 3.94 -6.98
CA GLY A 324 -8.21 2.54 -6.68
C GLY A 324 -8.97 2.34 -5.37
N VAL A 325 -9.82 1.33 -5.31
CA VAL A 325 -10.42 0.87 -4.05
C VAL A 325 -10.08 -0.59 -3.90
N VAL A 326 -9.32 -0.96 -2.88
CA VAL A 326 -8.85 -2.33 -2.63
C VAL A 326 -9.51 -2.87 -1.37
N LEU A 327 -10.14 -4.03 -1.49
CA LEU A 327 -10.73 -4.79 -0.40
C LEU A 327 -9.85 -5.99 -0.08
N GLN A 328 -9.50 -6.19 1.19
CA GLN A 328 -8.85 -7.40 1.68
C GLN A 328 -9.83 -8.27 2.48
N LEU A 329 -9.77 -9.58 2.26
CA LEU A 329 -10.64 -10.59 2.88
C LEU A 329 -9.82 -11.85 3.23
N PRO A 330 -10.30 -12.74 4.12
CA PRO A 330 -11.41 -12.52 5.05
C PRO A 330 -10.97 -11.84 6.38
N ASN A 331 -9.73 -12.04 6.81
CA ASN A 331 -9.17 -11.46 8.04
C ASN A 331 -7.68 -11.06 7.81
N PRO A 332 -7.29 -9.80 8.03
CA PRO A 332 -8.16 -8.67 8.37
C PRO A 332 -9.08 -8.28 7.22
N LEU A 333 -10.26 -7.77 7.56
CA LEU A 333 -11.18 -7.12 6.63
C LEU A 333 -10.77 -5.65 6.52
N THR A 334 -10.11 -5.28 5.42
CA THR A 334 -9.64 -3.90 5.22
C THR A 334 -10.22 -3.30 3.93
N VAL A 335 -10.52 -2.00 3.97
CA VAL A 335 -10.87 -1.20 2.80
C VAL A 335 -9.79 -0.14 2.62
N THR A 336 -9.08 -0.20 1.50
CA THR A 336 -8.00 0.73 1.16
C THR A 336 -8.40 1.59 -0.04
N LEU A 337 -8.30 2.91 0.09
CA LEU A 337 -8.40 3.86 -1.01
C LEU A 337 -6.99 4.22 -1.49
N LEU A 338 -6.76 4.18 -2.80
CA LEU A 338 -5.53 4.59 -3.45
C LEU A 338 -5.84 5.77 -4.39
N GLY A 339 -4.94 6.75 -4.43
CA GLY A 339 -5.06 7.89 -5.32
C GLY A 339 -3.69 8.41 -5.75
N ALA A 340 -3.51 8.66 -7.03
CA ALA A 340 -2.39 9.42 -7.58
C ALA A 340 -2.95 10.56 -8.43
N LEU A 341 -2.52 11.78 -8.14
CA LEU A 341 -2.94 12.99 -8.83
C LEU A 341 -1.75 13.60 -9.56
N SER A 342 -1.95 13.96 -10.82
CA SER A 342 -0.97 14.68 -11.64
C SER A 342 -1.64 15.92 -12.25
N LEU A 343 -1.02 17.09 -12.11
CA LEU A 343 -1.50 18.36 -12.64
C LEU A 343 -0.36 19.08 -13.33
N ALA A 344 -0.56 19.44 -14.60
CA ALA A 344 0.44 20.14 -15.41
C ALA A 344 -0.22 21.32 -16.15
N LEU A 345 0.27 22.54 -15.92
CA LEU A 345 -0.28 23.76 -16.53
C LEU A 345 0.80 24.56 -17.26
N PRO A 346 0.51 25.12 -18.46
CA PRO A 346 -0.75 25.01 -19.21
C PRO A 346 -0.92 23.68 -19.95
N THR A 347 0.18 23.00 -20.26
CA THR A 347 0.27 21.68 -20.92
C THR A 347 1.53 20.97 -20.42
N GLU A 348 1.56 19.63 -20.42
CA GLU A 348 2.71 18.84 -19.96
C GLU A 348 4.05 19.24 -20.62
N ASP A 349 4.08 19.35 -21.95
CA ASP A 349 5.30 19.71 -22.71
C ASP A 349 5.87 21.11 -22.40
N ALA A 350 5.09 21.97 -21.74
CA ALA A 350 5.44 23.35 -21.43
C ALA A 350 5.05 23.73 -20.00
N ALA A 351 5.06 22.76 -19.09
CA ALA A 351 4.56 22.92 -17.73
C ALA A 351 5.33 23.99 -16.96
N ILE A 352 4.60 24.98 -16.46
CA ILE A 352 5.05 26.03 -15.53
C ILE A 352 4.67 25.64 -14.10
N VAL A 353 3.54 24.95 -13.94
CA VAL A 353 3.09 24.36 -12.69
C VAL A 353 2.95 22.87 -12.93
N GLU A 354 3.61 22.09 -12.09
CA GLU A 354 3.62 20.64 -12.11
C GLU A 354 3.40 20.18 -10.68
N LEU A 355 2.34 19.41 -10.44
CA LEU A 355 1.98 18.95 -9.10
C LEU A 355 1.60 17.48 -9.17
N HIS A 356 2.38 16.65 -8.48
CA HIS A 356 2.12 15.24 -8.27
C HIS A 356 1.88 14.98 -6.78
N ALA A 357 0.76 14.35 -6.49
CA ALA A 357 0.37 14.03 -5.13
C ALA A 357 -0.26 12.65 -5.05
N ASP A 358 0.29 11.81 -4.17
CA ASP A 358 -0.19 10.46 -3.94
C ASP A 358 -0.85 10.36 -2.56
N VAL A 359 -1.86 9.50 -2.45
CA VAL A 359 -2.58 9.24 -1.21
C VAL A 359 -2.98 7.77 -1.12
N ALA A 360 -2.80 7.19 0.06
CA ALA A 360 -3.35 5.89 0.41
C ALA A 360 -4.05 5.97 1.76
N GLY A 361 -5.21 5.33 1.89
CA GLY A 361 -5.97 5.31 3.13
C GLY A 361 -6.57 3.93 3.39
N THR A 362 -6.13 3.25 4.44
CA THR A 362 -6.60 1.92 4.86
C THR A 362 -7.44 2.01 6.12
N LEU A 363 -8.69 1.53 6.02
CA LEU A 363 -9.57 1.28 7.15
C LEU A 363 -9.60 -0.22 7.44
N ASP A 364 -9.01 -0.64 8.55
CA ASP A 364 -9.13 -2.00 9.06
C ASP A 364 -10.37 -2.11 9.95
N LEU A 365 -11.38 -2.83 9.45
CA LEU A 365 -12.65 -3.03 10.13
C LEU A 365 -12.57 -4.10 11.22
N THR A 366 -11.53 -4.94 11.19
CA THR A 366 -11.30 -5.99 12.19
C THR A 366 -10.54 -5.44 13.39
N ALA A 367 -9.46 -4.69 13.15
CA ALA A 367 -8.69 -4.03 14.20
C ALA A 367 -9.29 -2.69 14.65
N GLY A 368 -10.22 -2.12 13.87
CA GLY A 368 -10.79 -0.81 14.13
C GLY A 368 -9.75 0.30 14.07
N THR A 369 -8.92 0.30 13.02
CA THR A 369 -7.84 1.28 12.82
C THR A 369 -7.97 1.97 11.47
N LEU A 370 -7.55 3.24 11.40
CA LEU A 370 -7.45 4.04 10.18
C LEU A 370 -6.00 4.52 10.01
N ALA A 371 -5.43 4.22 8.85
CA ALA A 371 -4.13 4.75 8.42
C ALA A 371 -4.31 5.51 7.12
N ILE A 372 -3.87 6.77 7.05
CA ILE A 372 -3.84 7.54 5.81
C ILE A 372 -2.45 8.12 5.65
N ASP A 373 -1.86 7.98 4.47
CA ASP A 373 -0.59 8.56 4.07
C ASP A 373 -0.81 9.37 2.80
N ALA A 374 -0.20 10.55 2.71
CA ALA A 374 -0.17 11.31 1.47
C ALA A 374 1.17 12.03 1.30
N ALA A 375 1.63 12.21 0.07
CA ALA A 375 2.89 12.87 -0.23
C ALA A 375 2.78 13.73 -1.49
N ILE A 376 3.45 14.88 -1.48
CA ILE A 376 3.70 15.72 -2.65
C ILE A 376 5.11 15.40 -3.12
N ARG A 377 5.24 14.97 -4.39
CA ARG A 377 6.50 14.55 -5.01
C ARG A 377 6.69 15.25 -6.35
N ASP A 378 7.94 15.37 -6.78
CA ASP A 378 8.33 15.86 -8.12
C ASP A 378 7.57 17.13 -8.58
N SER A 379 7.19 17.98 -7.62
CA SER A 379 6.25 19.07 -7.84
C SER A 379 6.99 20.40 -7.88
N ARG A 380 6.59 21.29 -8.77
CA ARG A 380 7.17 22.62 -8.89
C ARG A 380 6.20 23.68 -9.40
N ILE A 381 6.43 24.92 -8.97
CA ILE A 381 5.81 26.12 -9.51
C ILE A 381 6.93 27.05 -9.98
N LEU A 382 7.04 27.26 -11.28
CA LEU A 382 8.19 27.94 -11.90
C LEU A 382 9.49 27.22 -11.51
N ASN A 383 10.34 27.86 -10.71
CA ASN A 383 11.60 27.31 -10.19
C ASN A 383 11.50 26.98 -8.69
N LEU A 384 10.28 26.93 -8.13
CA LEU A 384 10.04 26.58 -6.75
C LEU A 384 9.65 25.12 -6.66
N GLU A 385 10.53 24.29 -6.10
CA GLU A 385 10.24 22.89 -5.78
C GLU A 385 9.33 22.81 -4.57
N LEU A 386 8.32 21.94 -4.64
CA LEU A 386 7.34 21.67 -3.60
C LEU A 386 7.49 20.23 -3.14
N GLY A 387 7.43 20.02 -1.83
CA GLY A 387 7.46 18.66 -1.30
C GLY A 387 6.95 18.58 0.12
N GLY A 388 6.75 17.35 0.57
CA GLY A 388 6.37 17.03 1.94
C GLY A 388 5.34 15.92 2.01
N ALA A 389 5.13 15.38 3.20
CA ALA A 389 4.19 14.29 3.41
C ALA A 389 3.30 14.54 4.62
N MET A 390 2.18 13.82 4.67
CA MET A 390 1.31 13.75 5.82
C MET A 390 0.98 12.31 6.17
N ALA A 391 0.67 12.08 7.44
CA ALA A 391 0.08 10.83 7.90
C ALA A 391 -0.99 11.07 8.96
N VAL A 392 -2.02 10.23 8.92
CA VAL A 392 -3.07 10.11 9.92
C VAL A 392 -3.04 8.68 10.45
N ARG A 393 -3.09 8.53 11.77
CA ARG A 393 -3.27 7.24 12.44
C ARG A 393 -4.39 7.39 13.46
N ALA A 394 -5.35 6.49 13.40
CA ALA A 394 -6.40 6.39 14.41
C ALA A 394 -6.68 4.94 14.78
N SER A 395 -6.98 4.71 16.05
CA SER A 395 -7.46 3.43 16.59
C SER A 395 -8.75 3.71 17.36
N PHE A 396 -9.73 2.81 17.27
CA PHE A 396 -11.07 3.03 17.81
C PHE A 396 -11.52 1.98 18.83
N LEU A 397 -10.79 0.87 18.97
CA LEU A 397 -11.16 -0.25 19.85
C LEU A 397 -10.38 -0.23 21.17
N ASP A 398 -9.28 -0.98 21.26
CA ASP A 398 -8.64 -1.30 22.55
C ASP A 398 -7.78 -0.17 23.12
N ASP A 399 -7.14 0.64 22.26
CA ASP A 399 -6.34 1.81 22.64
C ASP A 399 -6.66 2.98 21.70
N PRO A 400 -7.70 3.78 22.01
CA PRO A 400 -8.14 4.85 21.14
C PRO A 400 -7.09 5.94 21.04
N THR A 401 -6.43 5.98 19.89
CA THR A 401 -5.40 6.97 19.57
C THR A 401 -5.84 7.75 18.35
N PHE A 402 -5.47 9.02 18.29
CA PHE A 402 -5.67 9.87 17.13
C PHE A 402 -4.48 10.80 16.97
N LEU A 403 -3.82 10.68 15.83
CA LEU A 403 -2.67 11.49 15.43
C LEU A 403 -2.83 11.92 13.98
N ILE A 404 -2.59 13.19 13.72
CA ILE A 404 -2.44 13.74 12.37
C ILE A 404 -1.16 14.57 12.33
N SER A 405 -0.37 14.40 11.30
CA SER A 405 0.86 15.14 11.10
C SER A 405 1.04 15.49 9.64
N PHE A 406 1.31 16.76 9.37
CA PHE A 406 1.77 17.30 8.10
C PHE A 406 3.22 17.72 8.29
N GLY A 407 4.12 17.14 7.54
CA GLY A 407 5.54 17.45 7.64
C GLY A 407 6.20 16.94 8.93
N GLY A 408 5.64 15.97 9.65
CA GLY A 408 6.25 15.39 10.85
C GLY A 408 5.94 16.12 12.15
N PHE A 409 6.67 15.77 13.21
CA PHE A 409 6.42 16.22 14.58
C PHE A 409 7.43 17.26 15.06
N HIS A 410 7.19 17.82 16.25
CA HIS A 410 8.15 18.64 16.95
C HIS A 410 9.44 17.84 17.27
N PRO A 411 10.65 18.41 17.14
CA PRO A 411 11.90 17.66 17.34
C PRO A 411 12.05 16.99 18.71
N ALA A 412 11.48 17.60 19.76
CA ALA A 412 11.48 17.04 21.12
C ALA A 412 10.33 16.03 21.38
N PHE A 413 9.38 15.89 20.45
CA PHE A 413 8.26 14.96 20.59
C PHE A 413 8.66 13.58 20.10
N ARG A 414 8.33 12.54 20.88
CA ARG A 414 8.53 11.14 20.49
C ARG A 414 7.19 10.56 20.05
N PRO A 415 6.97 10.34 18.73
CA PRO A 415 5.73 9.75 18.28
C PRO A 415 5.58 8.30 18.76
N PRO A 416 4.34 7.80 18.92
CA PRO A 416 4.08 6.39 19.15
C PRO A 416 4.66 5.49 18.05
N ALA A 417 4.78 4.20 18.34
CA ALA A 417 5.16 3.20 17.35
C ALA A 417 4.16 3.17 16.18
N GLY A 418 4.64 2.86 14.96
CA GLY A 418 3.80 2.82 13.75
C GLY A 418 3.60 4.17 13.04
N MET A 419 4.23 5.26 13.51
CA MET A 419 4.30 6.51 12.74
C MET A 419 5.51 6.50 11.79
N PRO A 420 5.31 6.79 10.49
CA PRO A 420 6.41 6.93 9.55
C PRO A 420 7.20 8.23 9.78
N SER A 421 8.43 8.26 9.27
CA SER A 421 9.21 9.50 9.18
C SER A 421 8.68 10.34 8.01
N LEU A 422 8.17 11.53 8.31
CA LEU A 422 7.57 12.41 7.32
C LEU A 422 8.55 13.52 6.89
N PRO A 423 8.85 13.69 5.58
CA PRO A 423 9.54 14.88 5.10
C PRO A 423 8.72 16.13 5.39
N ARG A 424 9.39 17.21 5.83
CA ARG A 424 8.76 18.51 6.11
C ARG A 424 8.01 19.02 4.88
N LEU A 425 6.91 19.74 5.10
CA LEU A 425 6.31 20.54 4.03
C LEU A 425 7.34 21.60 3.62
N SER A 426 7.65 21.72 2.33
CA SER A 426 8.72 22.59 1.87
C SER A 426 8.43 23.28 0.54
N VAL A 427 8.98 24.48 0.44
CA VAL A 427 9.11 25.25 -0.80
C VAL A 427 10.56 25.64 -0.93
N ALA A 428 11.23 25.20 -1.98
CA ALA A 428 12.64 25.47 -2.23
C ALA A 428 12.85 26.18 -3.56
N LEU A 429 13.67 27.23 -3.57
CA LEU A 429 14.22 27.85 -4.76
C LEU A 429 15.67 27.42 -4.89
N ASP A 430 16.00 26.68 -5.94
CA ASP A 430 17.39 26.42 -6.32
C ASP A 430 17.74 27.20 -7.60
N ALA A 431 18.60 28.20 -7.46
CA ALA A 431 19.15 28.98 -8.57
C ALA A 431 20.62 28.57 -8.85
N GLY A 432 20.92 27.27 -8.75
CA GLY A 432 22.23 26.70 -8.98
C GLY A 432 23.25 27.13 -7.94
N SER A 433 24.49 27.40 -8.36
CA SER A 433 25.58 27.77 -7.45
C SER A 433 25.49 29.18 -6.87
N LEU A 434 24.47 29.97 -7.21
CA LEU A 434 24.36 31.37 -6.80
C LEU A 434 23.53 31.56 -5.54
N LEU A 435 22.36 30.90 -5.47
CA LEU A 435 21.38 31.11 -4.41
C LEU A 435 20.52 29.85 -4.21
N GLN A 436 20.41 29.41 -2.98
CA GLN A 436 19.46 28.39 -2.53
C GLN A 436 18.64 28.96 -1.38
N VAL A 437 17.32 28.85 -1.46
CA VAL A 437 16.39 29.29 -0.40
C VAL A 437 15.41 28.17 -0.15
N GLN A 438 15.29 27.69 1.08
CA GLN A 438 14.32 26.66 1.45
C GLN A 438 13.51 27.11 2.65
N LEU A 439 12.20 27.16 2.48
CA LEU A 439 11.24 27.29 3.57
C LEU A 439 10.67 25.90 3.84
N SER A 440 10.73 25.44 5.08
CA SER A 440 10.13 24.19 5.52
C SER A 440 9.24 24.41 6.74
N GLY A 441 8.28 23.53 6.95
CA GLY A 441 7.38 23.59 8.10
C GLY A 441 6.65 22.30 8.38
N TYR A 442 5.98 22.27 9.52
CA TYR A 442 5.17 21.14 9.96
C TYR A 442 4.03 21.57 10.88
N LEU A 443 3.02 20.73 10.96
CA LEU A 443 1.88 20.81 11.86
C LEU A 443 1.51 19.40 12.31
N ALA A 444 1.47 19.14 13.61
CA ALA A 444 0.96 17.89 14.14
C ALA A 444 -0.04 18.13 15.26
N LEU A 445 -1.08 17.31 15.29
CA LEU A 445 -2.12 17.30 16.31
C LEU A 445 -2.27 15.87 16.82
N THR A 446 -2.23 15.73 18.14
CA THR A 446 -2.53 14.48 18.84
C THR A 446 -3.65 14.73 19.84
N ALA A 447 -4.14 13.69 20.50
CA ALA A 447 -5.15 13.81 21.56
C ALA A 447 -4.76 14.79 22.69
N ASN A 448 -3.45 15.00 22.94
CA ASN A 448 -2.98 15.84 24.05
C ASN A 448 -2.03 16.98 23.63
N THR A 449 -1.65 17.09 22.35
CA THR A 449 -0.68 18.11 21.92
C THR A 449 -1.04 18.74 20.58
N LEU A 450 -0.75 20.04 20.45
CA LEU A 450 -0.67 20.77 19.19
C LEU A 450 0.78 21.19 18.98
N GLN A 451 1.32 20.88 17.81
CA GLN A 451 2.73 21.08 17.47
C GLN A 451 2.81 21.75 16.11
N PHE A 452 3.65 22.76 15.97
CA PHE A 452 3.88 23.39 14.68
C PHE A 452 5.23 24.09 14.67
N GLY A 453 5.82 24.19 13.49
CA GLY A 453 7.08 24.88 13.35
C GLY A 453 7.39 25.20 11.91
N ALA A 454 8.36 26.10 11.72
CA ALA A 454 8.84 26.51 10.42
C ALA A 454 10.35 26.83 10.50
N ALA A 455 11.05 26.53 9.43
CA ALA A 455 12.46 26.87 9.27
C ALA A 455 12.70 27.45 7.88
N LEU A 456 13.52 28.51 7.82
CA LEU A 456 14.01 29.09 6.59
C LEU A 456 15.53 28.93 6.57
N SER A 457 16.05 28.37 5.49
CA SER A 457 17.49 28.37 5.18
C SER A 457 17.74 29.15 3.89
N ILE A 458 18.82 29.90 3.89
CA ILE A 458 19.31 30.70 2.76
C ILE A 458 20.80 30.42 2.64
N TRP A 459 21.23 30.07 1.44
CA TRP A 459 22.63 29.92 1.09
C TRP A 459 22.89 30.71 -0.20
N ALA A 460 23.96 31.49 -0.24
CA ALA A 460 24.36 32.23 -1.43
C ALA A 460 25.89 32.22 -1.57
N ALA A 461 26.38 32.15 -2.80
CA ALA A 461 27.82 32.23 -3.07
C ALA A 461 28.13 33.16 -4.24
N GLU A 462 29.08 34.07 -4.01
CA GLU A 462 29.54 35.00 -5.03
C GLU A 462 31.00 35.39 -4.79
N ALA A 463 31.80 35.45 -5.86
CA ALA A 463 33.19 35.93 -5.85
C ALA A 463 34.11 35.29 -4.78
N GLY A 464 33.89 34.01 -4.44
CA GLY A 464 34.68 33.28 -3.43
C GLY A 464 34.22 33.48 -1.99
N PHE A 465 33.13 34.19 -1.76
CA PHE A 465 32.45 34.35 -0.48
C PHE A 465 31.17 33.51 -0.45
N THR A 466 30.85 32.95 0.71
CA THR A 466 29.59 32.25 0.99
C THR A 466 28.84 32.98 2.10
N ALA A 467 27.53 33.11 1.95
CA ALA A 467 26.63 33.65 2.96
C ALA A 467 25.58 32.59 3.30
N GLU A 468 25.48 32.25 4.58
CA GLU A 468 24.56 31.26 5.11
C GLU A 468 23.67 31.92 6.16
N GLY A 469 22.36 31.74 6.02
CA GLY A 469 21.38 32.20 6.99
C GLY A 469 20.40 31.07 7.29
N SER A 470 20.06 30.89 8.55
CA SER A 470 18.93 30.06 8.94
C SER A 470 18.14 30.68 10.07
N THR A 471 16.83 30.47 10.06
CA THR A 471 15.96 30.75 11.20
C THR A 471 15.02 29.57 11.39
N SER A 472 14.72 29.21 12.63
CA SER A 472 13.77 28.17 12.98
C SER A 472 12.87 28.63 14.11
N PHE A 473 11.64 28.14 14.09
CA PHE A 473 10.64 28.34 15.12
C PHE A 473 9.92 27.01 15.31
N ASP A 474 9.90 26.49 16.54
CA ASP A 474 9.24 25.25 16.89
C ASP A 474 8.36 25.49 18.12
N ALA A 475 7.08 25.14 18.04
CA ALA A 475 6.12 25.26 19.13
C ALA A 475 5.50 23.90 19.45
N LEU A 476 5.40 23.60 20.74
CA LEU A 476 4.74 22.43 21.30
C LEU A 476 3.82 22.88 22.44
N ILE A 477 2.52 22.68 22.26
CA ILE A 477 1.48 22.98 23.24
C ILE A 477 0.89 21.66 23.71
N GLN A 478 0.93 21.39 25.01
CA GLN A 478 0.26 20.28 25.66
C GLN A 478 -1.04 20.79 26.31
N PHE A 479 -2.15 20.08 26.13
CA PHE A 479 -3.45 20.50 26.64
C PHE A 479 -3.65 20.14 28.12
N SER A 480 -3.20 18.96 28.55
CA SER A 480 -3.35 18.49 29.92
C SER A 480 -2.15 17.70 30.45
N PRO A 481 -1.55 18.09 31.59
CA PRO A 481 -1.63 19.46 32.15
C PRO A 481 -1.21 20.50 31.10
N PHE A 482 -1.82 21.68 31.14
CA PHE A 482 -1.53 22.70 30.14
C PHE A 482 -0.06 23.12 30.24
N SER A 483 0.68 23.01 29.16
CA SER A 483 2.04 23.55 29.06
C SER A 483 2.38 23.92 27.64
N PHE A 484 3.36 24.79 27.47
CA PHE A 484 3.86 25.12 26.15
C PHE A 484 5.37 25.27 26.17
N MET A 485 5.99 24.96 25.05
CA MET A 485 7.40 25.15 24.75
C MET A 485 7.50 25.81 23.38
N VAL A 486 8.32 26.85 23.28
CA VAL A 486 8.64 27.54 22.04
C VAL A 486 10.15 27.68 21.94
N ASP A 487 10.72 27.10 20.89
CA ASP A 487 12.12 27.21 20.54
C ASP A 487 12.27 28.15 19.32
N LEU A 488 13.24 29.07 19.39
CA LEU A 488 13.60 30.00 18.32
C LEU A 488 15.11 29.88 18.06
N GLY A 489 15.48 29.68 16.80
CA GLY A 489 16.86 29.66 16.34
C GLY A 489 17.08 30.69 15.24
N ILE A 490 18.20 31.41 15.26
CA ILE A 490 18.67 32.28 14.17
C ILE A 490 20.17 32.05 14.04
N ARG A 491 20.67 31.86 12.82
CA ARG A 491 22.08 31.75 12.50
C ARG A 491 22.37 32.53 11.22
N LEU A 492 23.46 33.28 11.22
CA LEU A 492 23.97 34.03 10.08
C LEU A 492 25.47 33.82 10.03
N ALA A 493 26.04 33.50 8.88
CA ALA A 493 27.47 33.35 8.69
C ALA A 493 27.89 33.87 7.30
N ILE A 494 29.04 34.53 7.25
CA ILE A 494 29.72 34.94 6.01
C ILE A 494 31.13 34.36 6.07
N SER A 495 31.49 33.57 5.07
CA SER A 495 32.74 32.83 5.01
C SER A 495 33.48 33.09 3.68
N ALA A 496 34.80 32.96 3.70
CA ALA A 496 35.65 33.00 2.51
C ALA A 496 36.48 31.70 2.46
N GLY A 497 36.23 30.85 1.46
CA GLY A 497 36.76 29.49 1.45
C GLY A 497 36.29 28.70 2.68
N SER A 498 37.22 28.17 3.47
CA SER A 498 36.91 27.40 4.69
C SER A 498 36.91 28.23 5.98
N ALA A 499 37.04 29.56 5.90
CA ALA A 499 37.18 30.44 7.07
C ALA A 499 35.98 31.37 7.24
N ASP A 500 35.31 31.31 8.40
CA ASP A 500 34.25 32.27 8.75
C ASP A 500 34.83 33.65 9.04
N LEU A 501 34.34 34.66 8.34
CA LEU A 501 34.70 36.07 8.56
C LEU A 501 33.82 36.70 9.63
N LEU A 502 32.51 36.43 9.56
CA LEU A 502 31.52 36.94 10.50
C LEU A 502 30.44 35.89 10.70
N ALA A 503 30.13 35.56 11.96
CA ALA A 503 29.01 34.69 12.27
C ALA A 503 28.25 35.22 13.48
N ALA A 504 26.92 35.11 13.47
CA ALA A 504 26.05 35.41 14.58
C ALA A 504 25.06 34.25 14.76
N SER A 505 24.80 33.85 15.99
CA SER A 505 23.78 32.86 16.32
C SER A 505 22.99 33.31 17.54
N LEU A 506 21.68 33.07 17.51
CA LEU A 506 20.76 33.24 18.62
C LEU A 506 19.95 31.97 18.74
N SER A 507 19.91 31.36 19.92
CA SER A 507 18.99 30.28 20.26
C SER A 507 18.27 30.64 21.53
N GLY A 508 16.95 30.52 21.56
CA GLY A 508 16.13 30.80 22.74
C GLY A 508 15.04 29.76 22.89
N ARG A 509 14.72 29.44 24.14
CA ARG A 509 13.63 28.56 24.55
C ARG A 509 12.78 29.28 25.58
N LEU A 510 11.48 29.31 25.34
CA LEU A 510 10.45 29.80 26.25
C LEU A 510 9.55 28.64 26.64
N THR A 511 9.43 28.36 27.94
CA THR A 511 8.47 27.38 28.48
C THR A 511 7.46 28.04 29.42
N GLY A 512 6.24 27.52 29.43
CA GLY A 512 5.14 27.98 30.30
C GLY A 512 4.26 26.80 30.76
N PRO A 513 3.13 27.05 31.46
CA PRO A 513 2.36 28.29 31.44
C PRO A 513 2.60 29.19 32.65
N ASN A 514 3.13 28.66 33.76
CA ASN A 514 3.46 29.46 34.95
C ASN A 514 4.41 28.71 35.92
N PRO A 515 5.54 29.28 36.35
CA PRO A 515 6.14 30.50 35.79
C PRO A 515 6.67 30.26 34.38
N TRP A 516 6.87 31.33 33.62
CA TRP A 516 7.55 31.24 32.33
C TRP A 516 9.05 31.14 32.55
N HIS A 517 9.71 30.21 31.88
CA HIS A 517 11.17 30.10 31.89
C HIS A 517 11.70 30.44 30.50
N VAL A 518 12.60 31.43 30.45
CA VAL A 518 13.32 31.83 29.24
C VAL A 518 14.77 31.42 29.40
N THR A 519 15.27 30.61 28.49
CA THR A 519 16.70 30.27 28.38
C THR A 519 17.18 30.64 26.98
N GLY A 520 18.39 31.13 26.84
CA GLY A 520 18.92 31.45 25.53
C GLY A 520 20.41 31.70 25.50
N GLU A 521 20.98 31.55 24.32
CA GLU A 521 22.38 31.78 24.01
C GLU A 521 22.48 32.67 22.76
N ALA A 522 23.24 33.75 22.85
CA ALA A 522 23.60 34.59 21.72
C ALA A 522 25.11 34.54 21.55
N SER A 523 25.61 34.21 20.37
CA SER A 523 27.03 34.21 20.06
C SER A 523 27.33 35.05 18.82
N PHE A 524 28.45 35.77 18.85
CA PHE A 524 28.98 36.43 17.66
C PHE A 524 30.47 36.13 17.51
N LYS A 525 30.90 35.93 16.27
CA LYS A 525 32.29 35.67 15.88
C LYS A 525 32.68 36.66 14.80
N ILE A 526 33.79 37.34 15.00
CA ILE A 526 34.44 38.19 14.00
C ILE A 526 35.87 37.66 13.85
N LEU A 527 36.18 37.08 12.68
CA LEU A 527 37.45 36.40 12.39
C LEU A 527 37.80 35.36 13.47
N LEU A 528 38.80 35.63 14.30
CA LEU A 528 39.29 34.73 15.36
C LEU A 528 38.66 34.98 16.74
N VAL A 529 37.92 36.08 16.91
CA VAL A 529 37.33 36.45 18.21
C VAL A 529 35.88 35.99 18.25
N LYS A 530 35.54 35.11 19.21
CA LYS A 530 34.18 34.66 19.48
C LYS A 530 33.76 35.09 20.89
N THR A 531 32.57 35.65 21.01
CA THR A 531 31.94 36.01 22.29
C THR A 531 30.57 35.35 22.37
N THR A 532 30.23 34.81 23.55
CA THR A 532 28.94 34.17 23.84
C THR A 532 28.30 34.83 25.06
N LEU A 533 27.01 35.11 24.99
CA LEU A 533 26.15 35.61 26.07
C LEU A 533 25.07 34.57 26.34
N GLN A 534 24.92 34.15 27.61
CA GLN A 534 23.84 33.28 28.04
C GLN A 534 22.84 34.07 28.89
N VAL A 535 21.55 33.81 28.68
CA VAL A 535 20.45 34.44 29.39
C VAL A 535 19.55 33.35 29.96
N GLU A 536 19.29 33.41 31.26
CA GLU A 536 18.29 32.59 31.94
C GLU A 536 17.42 33.51 32.81
N ALA A 537 16.11 33.46 32.60
CA ALA A 537 15.15 34.29 33.32
C ALA A 537 13.89 33.49 33.63
N THR A 538 13.35 33.68 34.84
CA THR A 538 12.04 33.15 35.24
C THR A 538 11.09 34.31 35.46
N ILE A 539 9.96 34.32 34.75
CA ILE A 539 8.97 35.40 34.76
C ILE A 539 7.66 34.85 35.35
N GLY A 540 7.13 35.51 36.37
CA GLY A 540 5.89 35.12 37.04
C GLY A 540 6.09 34.36 38.35
N ARG A 541 4.98 34.03 39.01
CA ARG A 541 4.95 33.23 40.26
C ARG A 541 4.16 31.97 39.99
N LYS A 542 4.64 30.83 40.49
CA LYS A 542 3.93 29.55 40.42
C LYS A 542 2.55 29.71 41.07
N ALA A 543 1.51 29.84 40.25
CA ALA A 543 0.13 29.81 40.69
C ALA A 543 -0.34 28.36 40.65
N THR A 544 -0.93 27.88 41.73
CA THR A 544 -1.67 26.61 41.71
C THR A 544 -2.82 26.78 40.72
N GLU A 545 -2.92 25.91 39.73
CA GLU A 545 -4.07 25.93 38.81
C GLU A 545 -5.36 25.93 39.65
N PRO A 546 -6.32 26.84 39.39
CA PRO A 546 -7.61 26.76 40.04
C PRO A 546 -8.18 25.37 39.73
N PRO A 547 -8.70 24.65 40.74
CA PRO A 547 -9.25 23.34 40.50
C PRO A 547 -10.30 23.47 39.39
N PRO A 548 -10.31 22.53 38.42
CA PRO A 548 -11.29 22.52 37.36
C PRO A 548 -12.70 22.71 37.93
N LYS A 549 -13.55 23.43 37.18
CA LYS A 549 -14.91 23.73 37.61
C LYS A 549 -15.64 22.40 37.85
N ALA A 550 -16.30 22.30 39.00
CA ALA A 550 -17.00 21.09 39.34
C ALA A 550 -18.11 20.79 38.31
N VAL A 551 -18.24 19.53 37.92
CA VAL A 551 -19.15 19.07 36.85
C VAL A 551 -20.37 18.39 37.49
N ASP A 552 -21.56 18.73 37.00
CA ASP A 552 -22.79 18.00 37.31
C ASP A 552 -22.90 16.78 36.38
N VAL A 553 -22.60 15.61 36.94
CA VAL A 553 -22.55 14.36 36.18
C VAL A 553 -23.94 13.77 35.95
N GLU A 554 -24.89 14.08 36.83
CA GLU A 554 -26.28 13.62 36.70
C GLU A 554 -26.93 14.26 35.47
N GLU A 555 -26.72 15.56 35.26
CA GLU A 555 -27.23 16.26 34.08
C GLU A 555 -26.69 15.64 32.78
N LEU A 556 -25.39 15.34 32.72
CA LEU A 556 -24.75 14.73 31.55
C LEU A 556 -25.26 13.31 31.28
N LEU A 557 -25.43 12.50 32.34
CA LEU A 557 -25.97 11.14 32.22
C LEU A 557 -27.42 11.17 31.70
N VAL A 558 -28.26 12.06 32.23
CA VAL A 558 -29.66 12.21 31.79
C VAL A 558 -29.72 12.65 30.33
N GLN A 559 -28.89 13.63 29.95
CA GLN A 559 -28.83 14.09 28.56
C GLN A 559 -28.44 12.96 27.60
N GLU A 560 -27.49 12.10 27.98
CA GLU A 560 -27.09 10.96 27.15
C GLU A 560 -28.19 9.90 27.04
N LEU A 561 -28.87 9.55 28.14
CA LEU A 561 -29.96 8.58 28.13
C LEU A 561 -31.21 9.06 27.37
N LEU A 562 -31.38 10.37 27.20
CA LEU A 562 -32.47 10.96 26.41
C LEU A 562 -32.21 10.91 24.89
N ARG A 563 -30.99 10.58 24.46
CA ARG A 563 -30.69 10.56 23.03
C ARG A 563 -31.31 9.33 22.36
N PRO A 564 -31.85 9.46 21.14
CA PRO A 564 -32.43 8.33 20.42
C PRO A 564 -31.45 7.17 20.17
N ASP A 565 -30.16 7.45 20.02
CA ASP A 565 -29.09 6.48 19.76
C ASP A 565 -28.66 5.68 21.01
N ALA A 566 -29.02 6.15 22.22
CA ALA A 566 -28.77 5.41 23.46
C ALA A 566 -29.64 4.15 23.60
N TRP A 567 -30.69 4.02 22.80
CA TRP A 567 -31.66 2.92 22.83
C TRP A 567 -31.63 2.14 21.52
N ARG A 568 -31.35 0.84 21.58
CA ARG A 568 -31.26 -0.03 20.40
C ARG A 568 -32.17 -1.23 20.56
N ALA A 569 -32.85 -1.58 19.46
CA ALA A 569 -33.58 -2.83 19.34
C ALA A 569 -32.65 -3.88 18.70
N LEU A 570 -32.43 -5.00 19.40
CA LEU A 570 -31.72 -6.15 18.87
C LEU A 570 -32.72 -7.18 18.35
N PRO A 571 -32.49 -7.75 17.16
CA PRO A 571 -33.39 -8.76 16.59
C PRO A 571 -33.37 -10.07 17.42
N PRO A 572 -34.42 -10.91 17.33
CA PRO A 572 -34.43 -12.25 17.92
C PRO A 572 -33.27 -13.10 17.36
N LYS A 573 -32.78 -14.06 18.15
CA LYS A 573 -31.73 -15.01 17.72
C LYS A 573 -32.26 -16.16 16.85
N VAL A 574 -33.58 -16.29 16.68
CA VAL A 574 -34.19 -17.39 15.92
C VAL A 574 -34.36 -16.95 14.47
N ASP A 575 -33.71 -17.66 13.54
CA ASP A 575 -33.94 -17.47 12.11
C ASP A 575 -35.34 -17.95 11.72
N GLY A 576 -36.23 -17.02 11.36
CA GLY A 576 -37.56 -17.31 10.82
C GLY A 576 -38.68 -16.48 11.46
N ASP A 577 -38.88 -15.26 10.96
CA ASP A 577 -39.99 -14.43 11.39
C ASP A 577 -41.31 -14.94 10.79
N GLY A 578 -42.13 -15.60 11.62
CA GLY A 578 -43.53 -15.93 11.31
C GLY A 578 -44.49 -14.75 11.42
N VAL A 579 -43.98 -13.52 11.48
CA VAL A 579 -44.75 -12.30 11.73
C VAL A 579 -44.51 -11.30 10.61
N LEU A 580 -45.59 -10.88 9.93
CA LEU A 580 -45.55 -9.72 9.03
C LEU A 580 -45.57 -8.44 9.89
N LEU A 581 -44.46 -7.71 9.90
CA LEU A 581 -44.42 -6.38 10.52
C LEU A 581 -45.19 -5.38 9.64
N THR A 582 -46.13 -4.64 10.24
CA THR A 582 -46.78 -3.51 9.57
C THR A 582 -45.82 -2.32 9.52
N ASP A 583 -45.98 -1.43 8.53
CA ASP A 583 -45.22 -0.17 8.48
C ASP A 583 -45.32 0.58 9.81
N ALA A 584 -44.17 0.88 10.41
CA ALA A 584 -44.11 1.67 11.63
C ALA A 584 -44.54 3.12 11.34
N PRO A 585 -45.27 3.79 12.25
CA PRO A 585 -45.55 5.21 12.11
C PRO A 585 -44.23 6.00 12.07
N SER A 586 -44.12 6.95 11.15
CA SER A 586 -42.91 7.74 10.84
C SER A 586 -42.33 8.56 12.01
N GLU A 587 -43.02 8.59 13.15
CA GLU A 587 -42.65 9.35 14.35
C GLU A 587 -42.08 8.46 15.48
N ALA A 588 -42.02 7.13 15.32
CA ALA A 588 -41.47 6.23 16.34
C ALA A 588 -39.93 6.25 16.32
N ALA A 589 -39.30 6.68 17.43
CA ALA A 589 -37.85 6.80 17.55
C ALA A 589 -37.12 5.44 17.65
N CYS A 590 -37.78 4.37 18.10
CA CYS A 590 -37.23 3.02 18.17
C CYS A 590 -38.37 1.99 18.05
N VAL A 591 -38.21 1.01 17.16
CA VAL A 591 -39.19 -0.06 16.91
C VAL A 591 -38.55 -1.38 17.30
N VAL A 592 -39.22 -2.15 18.14
CA VAL A 592 -38.68 -3.38 18.73
C VAL A 592 -39.53 -4.56 18.27
N HIS A 593 -38.87 -5.65 17.86
CA HIS A 593 -39.54 -6.90 17.55
C HIS A 593 -40.20 -7.48 18.82
N PRO A 594 -41.41 -8.11 18.76
CA PRO A 594 -42.06 -8.69 19.93
C PRO A 594 -41.24 -9.75 20.69
N ALA A 595 -40.33 -10.44 19.99
CA ALA A 595 -39.34 -11.37 20.55
C ALA A 595 -37.91 -10.81 20.49
N GLY A 596 -37.77 -9.49 20.39
CA GLY A 596 -36.50 -8.78 20.36
C GLY A 596 -36.06 -8.36 21.76
N ILE A 597 -34.79 -7.97 21.86
CA ILE A 597 -34.18 -7.44 23.09
C ILE A 597 -34.04 -5.92 22.94
N ILE A 598 -34.26 -5.19 24.02
CA ILE A 598 -33.95 -3.76 24.08
C ILE A 598 -32.63 -3.60 24.84
N GLU A 599 -31.69 -2.92 24.22
CA GLU A 599 -30.44 -2.50 24.85
C GLU A 599 -30.48 -0.98 25.09
N VAL A 600 -30.23 -0.56 26.34
CA VAL A 600 -29.93 0.84 26.66
C VAL A 600 -28.47 0.95 27.07
N ARG A 601 -27.75 1.90 26.47
CA ARG A 601 -26.31 2.09 26.66
C ARG A 601 -25.98 3.58 26.73
N GLN A 602 -25.13 3.97 27.68
CA GLN A 602 -24.54 5.31 27.75
C GLN A 602 -23.02 5.20 27.97
N ARG A 603 -22.29 6.23 27.54
CA ARG A 603 -20.81 6.24 27.59
C ARG A 603 -20.24 7.37 28.44
N VAL A 604 -21.06 8.00 29.27
CA VAL A 604 -20.66 9.17 30.08
C VAL A 604 -20.04 8.71 31.39
N VAL A 605 -20.63 7.73 32.09
CA VAL A 605 -20.14 7.25 33.38
C VAL A 605 -20.25 5.74 33.57
N PRO A 606 -19.33 5.10 34.29
CA PRO A 606 -19.52 3.71 34.70
C PRO A 606 -20.62 3.62 35.77
N LEU A 607 -21.69 2.88 35.46
CA LEU A 607 -22.81 2.61 36.36
C LEU A 607 -22.41 1.63 37.46
N GLY A 608 -23.00 1.76 38.64
CA GLY A 608 -22.76 0.90 39.80
C GLY A 608 -21.48 1.22 40.59
N ALA A 609 -20.54 1.96 40.00
CA ALA A 609 -19.30 2.44 40.63
C ALA A 609 -19.50 3.77 41.37
N THR A 610 -18.74 3.99 42.45
CA THR A 610 -18.67 5.28 43.15
C THR A 610 -17.55 6.11 42.54
N LEU A 611 -17.90 7.23 41.92
CA LEU A 611 -16.99 8.12 41.21
C LEU A 611 -16.30 9.07 42.20
N GLU A 612 -15.02 9.31 42.03
CA GLU A 612 -14.25 10.28 42.83
C GLU A 612 -14.03 11.60 42.08
N GLN A 613 -13.96 11.53 40.74
CA GLN A 613 -13.77 12.67 39.85
C GLN A 613 -14.45 12.43 38.48
N PHE A 614 -14.55 13.46 37.65
CA PHE A 614 -15.00 13.35 36.26
C PHE A 614 -14.00 14.04 35.34
N GLY A 615 -13.21 13.25 34.60
CA GLY A 615 -12.03 13.71 33.90
C GLY A 615 -10.98 14.21 34.90
N ASN A 616 -10.70 15.51 34.87
CA ASN A 616 -9.87 16.17 35.89
C ASN A 616 -10.69 16.97 36.90
N ALA A 617 -12.01 17.05 36.73
CA ALA A 617 -12.90 17.91 37.51
C ALA A 617 -13.47 17.21 38.75
N PRO A 618 -13.68 17.94 39.87
CA PRO A 618 -14.48 17.44 40.97
C PRO A 618 -15.95 17.30 40.57
N ILE A 619 -16.65 16.33 41.15
CA ILE A 619 -18.07 16.08 40.89
C ILE A 619 -18.93 17.00 41.77
N THR A 620 -20.02 17.52 41.24
CA THR A 620 -21.12 18.13 42.00
C THR A 620 -22.35 17.26 41.91
N GLY A 621 -23.04 17.03 43.03
CA GLY A 621 -24.24 16.18 43.06
C GLY A 621 -23.91 14.72 43.39
N PRO A 622 -24.76 13.76 42.97
CA PRO A 622 -24.54 12.34 43.22
C PRO A 622 -23.25 11.83 42.54
N ASP A 623 -22.58 10.90 43.21
CA ASP A 623 -21.32 10.30 42.77
C ASP A 623 -21.46 8.82 42.40
N ARG A 624 -22.67 8.25 42.49
CA ARG A 624 -22.95 6.86 42.14
C ARG A 624 -24.29 6.76 41.45
N PHE A 625 -24.30 6.16 40.26
CA PHE A 625 -25.49 6.02 39.43
C PHE A 625 -25.82 4.56 39.21
N VAL A 626 -27.09 4.19 39.41
CA VAL A 626 -27.60 2.83 39.17
C VAL A 626 -28.89 2.96 38.39
N LEU A 627 -29.00 2.22 37.30
CA LEU A 627 -30.26 2.11 36.56
C LEU A 627 -31.19 1.15 37.29
N GLU A 628 -32.36 1.65 37.67
CA GLU A 628 -33.42 0.83 38.27
C GLU A 628 -34.10 -0.07 37.22
N ALA A 629 -34.93 -1.00 37.71
CA ALA A 629 -35.71 -1.91 36.89
C ALA A 629 -36.46 -1.18 35.75
N PRO A 630 -36.25 -1.56 34.48
CA PRO A 630 -36.89 -0.91 33.34
C PRO A 630 -38.40 -1.12 33.37
N ARG A 631 -39.14 -0.14 32.86
CA ARG A 631 -40.60 -0.17 32.78
C ARG A 631 -41.06 -0.10 31.34
N VAL A 632 -41.96 -1.02 30.96
CA VAL A 632 -42.65 -1.01 29.66
C VAL A 632 -44.10 -0.64 29.91
N GLY A 633 -44.46 0.61 29.60
CA GLY A 633 -45.75 1.18 29.99
C GLY A 633 -45.94 1.17 31.51
N ALA A 634 -46.97 0.48 31.99
CA ALA A 634 -47.25 0.33 33.42
C ALA A 634 -46.59 -0.91 34.07
N VAL A 635 -45.93 -1.76 33.28
CA VAL A 635 -45.33 -3.02 33.76
C VAL A 635 -43.87 -2.79 34.11
N SER A 636 -43.47 -3.16 35.33
CA SER A 636 -42.06 -3.17 35.75
C SER A 636 -41.44 -4.53 35.44
N ILE A 637 -40.29 -4.54 34.79
CA ILE A 637 -39.53 -5.75 34.48
C ILE A 637 -38.73 -6.13 35.73
N SER A 638 -38.72 -7.42 36.09
CA SER A 638 -37.94 -7.90 37.22
C SER A 638 -36.44 -7.67 36.98
N THR A 639 -35.69 -7.27 38.01
CA THR A 639 -34.23 -7.08 37.95
C THR A 639 -33.49 -8.36 37.54
N ASN A 640 -34.07 -9.54 37.76
CA ASN A 640 -33.50 -10.82 37.38
C ASN A 640 -33.67 -11.13 35.88
N ALA A 641 -34.51 -10.37 35.18
CA ALA A 641 -34.75 -10.46 33.75
C ALA A 641 -34.01 -9.35 32.96
N VAL A 642 -33.02 -8.73 33.61
CA VAL A 642 -32.17 -7.70 33.04
C VAL A 642 -30.72 -8.16 33.15
N SER A 643 -29.91 -7.94 32.13
CA SER A 643 -28.47 -8.16 32.18
C SER A 643 -27.70 -6.84 32.00
N PRO A 644 -26.56 -6.67 32.67
CA PRO A 644 -25.73 -5.48 32.49
C PRO A 644 -25.12 -5.48 31.09
N VAL A 645 -25.03 -4.28 30.51
CA VAL A 645 -24.24 -4.02 29.30
C VAL A 645 -22.97 -3.35 29.74
N GLU A 646 -21.82 -3.87 29.32
CA GLU A 646 -20.51 -3.30 29.62
C GLU A 646 -19.99 -2.49 28.42
N ASP A 647 -19.22 -1.44 28.70
CA ASP A 647 -18.48 -0.65 27.71
C ASP A 647 -17.14 -0.20 28.33
N TRP A 648 -16.25 0.32 27.50
CA TRP A 648 -14.91 0.72 27.92
C TRP A 648 -14.93 2.10 28.60
N PHE A 649 -14.40 2.17 29.82
CA PHE A 649 -14.21 3.42 30.56
C PHE A 649 -12.75 3.57 30.98
N ALA A 650 -12.22 4.78 30.90
CA ALA A 650 -10.88 5.09 31.39
C ALA A 650 -10.93 5.29 32.92
N PRO A 651 -10.38 4.38 33.76
CA PRO A 651 -10.51 4.49 35.22
C PRO A 651 -9.94 5.80 35.76
N SER A 652 -8.87 6.30 35.13
CA SER A 652 -8.24 7.58 35.50
C SER A 652 -9.15 8.80 35.35
N GLN A 653 -10.24 8.72 34.59
CA GLN A 653 -11.23 9.78 34.48
C GLN A 653 -12.22 9.78 35.64
N PHE A 654 -12.35 8.68 36.38
CA PHE A 654 -13.39 8.48 37.39
C PHE A 654 -12.84 8.25 38.80
N PHE A 655 -11.62 7.72 38.93
CA PHE A 655 -10.99 7.36 40.20
C PHE A 655 -9.64 8.06 40.39
N THR A 656 -9.30 8.39 41.64
CA THR A 656 -8.04 9.02 42.01
C THR A 656 -6.93 7.98 42.09
N LEU A 657 -6.23 7.77 40.98
CA LEU A 657 -5.09 6.83 40.92
C LEU A 657 -3.77 7.50 41.34
N SER A 658 -2.92 6.79 42.08
CA SER A 658 -1.55 7.24 42.37
C SER A 658 -0.67 7.25 41.11
N ALA A 659 0.46 7.97 41.13
CA ALA A 659 1.35 8.08 39.97
C ALA A 659 1.92 6.71 39.51
N THR A 660 2.15 5.79 40.45
CA THR A 660 2.61 4.42 40.14
C THR A 660 1.49 3.60 39.52
N GLU A 661 0.26 3.70 40.04
CA GLU A 661 -0.90 2.98 39.50
C GLU A 661 -1.26 3.48 38.11
N LYS A 662 -1.21 4.79 37.84
CA LYS A 662 -1.43 5.35 36.49
C LYS A 662 -0.46 4.81 35.43
N LEU A 663 0.73 4.37 35.84
CA LEU A 663 1.75 3.81 34.95
C LEU A 663 1.61 2.29 34.78
N SER A 664 0.91 1.59 35.67
CA SER A 664 0.76 0.13 35.66
C SER A 664 -0.67 -0.34 35.40
N SER A 665 -1.68 0.53 35.49
CA SER A 665 -3.08 0.20 35.24
C SER A 665 -3.39 0.18 33.74
N PRO A 666 -4.31 -0.67 33.28
CA PRO A 666 -4.88 -0.58 31.94
C PRO A 666 -5.41 0.84 31.65
N SER A 667 -5.27 1.31 30.41
CA SER A 667 -5.79 2.64 30.02
C SER A 667 -7.32 2.69 30.01
N PHE A 668 -7.97 1.56 29.73
CA PHE A 668 -9.42 1.37 29.76
C PHE A 668 -9.77 0.05 30.46
N GLU A 669 -10.90 0.01 31.14
CA GLU A 669 -11.48 -1.17 31.77
C GLU A 669 -12.95 -1.30 31.38
N MET A 670 -13.41 -2.55 31.19
CA MET A 670 -14.82 -2.84 30.95
C MET A 670 -15.61 -2.60 32.24
N MET A 671 -16.55 -1.67 32.19
CA MET A 671 -17.44 -1.34 33.31
C MET A 671 -18.88 -1.26 32.83
N GLN A 672 -19.83 -1.35 33.75
CA GLN A 672 -21.24 -1.34 33.41
C GLN A 672 -21.64 0.01 32.78
N ALA A 673 -22.07 -0.02 31.54
CA ALA A 673 -22.48 1.13 30.74
C ALA A 673 -24.01 1.25 30.61
N GLY A 674 -24.73 0.14 30.80
CA GLY A 674 -26.16 0.10 30.60
C GLY A 674 -26.83 -1.20 31.04
N LEU A 675 -27.99 -1.47 30.45
CA LEU A 675 -28.82 -2.63 30.73
C LEU A 675 -29.44 -3.16 29.43
N GLN A 676 -29.62 -4.47 29.35
CA GLN A 676 -30.42 -5.10 28.30
C GLN A 676 -31.53 -5.94 28.92
N PHE A 677 -32.72 -5.89 28.32
CA PHE A 677 -33.91 -6.57 28.79
C PHE A 677 -34.84 -6.95 27.63
N GLY A 678 -35.55 -8.06 27.78
CA GLY A 678 -36.36 -8.67 26.73
C GLY A 678 -36.31 -10.19 26.85
N ASP A 679 -37.10 -10.88 26.03
CA ASP A 679 -37.11 -12.33 25.95
C ASP A 679 -36.82 -12.74 24.49
N ASP A 680 -35.84 -13.61 24.28
CA ASP A 680 -35.50 -14.16 22.96
C ASP A 680 -36.30 -15.43 22.61
N GLY A 681 -37.22 -15.84 23.50
CA GLY A 681 -38.16 -16.94 23.31
C GLY A 681 -39.58 -16.48 22.95
N ALA A 682 -40.15 -17.05 21.88
CA ALA A 682 -41.58 -16.89 21.60
C ALA A 682 -42.39 -17.96 22.35
N ALA A 683 -43.22 -17.56 23.32
CA ALA A 683 -44.20 -18.44 23.94
C ALA A 683 -45.40 -18.64 23.01
N GLY A 684 -45.40 -19.72 22.23
CA GLY A 684 -46.55 -20.10 21.39
C GLY A 684 -47.70 -20.70 22.19
N GLY A 685 -48.95 -20.36 21.83
CA GLY A 685 -50.13 -21.11 22.26
C GLY A 685 -50.15 -22.54 21.70
N PRO A 686 -51.11 -23.40 22.09
CA PRO A 686 -51.23 -24.74 21.51
C PRO A 686 -51.30 -24.65 19.98
N GLY A 687 -50.38 -25.34 19.29
CA GLY A 687 -50.28 -25.30 17.84
C GLY A 687 -51.56 -25.79 17.17
N ALA A 688 -52.02 -25.06 16.16
CA ALA A 688 -53.10 -25.48 15.28
C ALA A 688 -52.51 -25.91 13.94
N THR A 689 -52.77 -27.15 13.52
CA THR A 689 -52.38 -27.62 12.18
C THR A 689 -53.27 -26.95 11.14
N MET A 690 -52.67 -26.15 10.25
CA MET A 690 -53.34 -25.59 9.08
C MET A 690 -52.76 -26.22 7.81
N VAL A 691 -53.61 -26.70 6.91
CA VAL A 691 -53.19 -27.13 5.57
C VAL A 691 -53.16 -25.89 4.69
N LEU A 692 -51.97 -25.51 4.22
CA LEU A 692 -51.78 -24.45 3.24
C LEU A 692 -51.83 -25.05 1.84
N ASP A 693 -52.96 -24.92 1.15
CA ASP A 693 -52.99 -25.09 -0.30
C ASP A 693 -52.27 -23.89 -0.93
N HIS A 694 -51.17 -24.17 -1.63
CA HIS A 694 -50.45 -23.16 -2.41
C HIS A 694 -50.42 -23.59 -3.88
N GLU A 695 -50.56 -22.61 -4.77
CA GLU A 695 -50.39 -22.80 -6.20
C GLU A 695 -49.02 -22.24 -6.60
N VAL A 696 -48.13 -23.10 -7.09
CA VAL A 696 -46.82 -22.68 -7.64
C VAL A 696 -47.01 -22.36 -9.12
N VAL A 697 -46.94 -21.08 -9.47
CA VAL A 697 -46.98 -20.63 -10.87
C VAL A 697 -45.54 -20.44 -11.37
N TYR A 698 -45.16 -21.18 -12.41
CA TYR A 698 -43.89 -20.97 -13.12
C TYR A 698 -44.14 -20.05 -14.33
N ASP A 699 -43.54 -18.86 -14.34
CA ASP A 699 -43.53 -17.98 -15.52
C ASP A 699 -42.28 -18.29 -16.36
N ASP A 700 -42.46 -19.00 -17.48
CA ASP A 700 -41.40 -19.30 -18.45
C ASP A 700 -41.49 -18.30 -19.64
N PRO A 701 -40.52 -17.37 -19.77
CA PRO A 701 -40.53 -16.33 -20.81
C PRO A 701 -40.46 -16.87 -22.25
N SER A 702 -40.07 -18.12 -22.45
CA SER A 702 -39.78 -18.68 -23.78
C SER A 702 -41.01 -19.17 -24.56
N LEU A 703 -42.19 -19.28 -23.93
CA LEU A 703 -43.42 -19.81 -24.54
C LEU A 703 -44.38 -18.75 -25.11
N ARG A 704 -43.98 -17.47 -25.19
CA ARG A 704 -44.85 -16.33 -25.60
C ARG A 704 -45.12 -16.22 -27.12
N GLY A 705 -44.99 -17.29 -27.89
CA GLY A 705 -45.13 -17.30 -29.35
C GLY A 705 -46.41 -17.97 -29.88
N GLY A 706 -47.57 -17.28 -29.81
CA GLY A 706 -48.85 -17.67 -30.44
C GLY A 706 -49.75 -16.43 -30.65
N PRO A 707 -50.66 -16.41 -31.65
CA PRO A 707 -51.03 -15.20 -32.38
C PRO A 707 -51.79 -14.14 -31.56
N ALA A 708 -51.41 -12.89 -31.81
CA ALA A 708 -51.74 -11.67 -31.08
C ALA A 708 -53.25 -11.38 -30.99
N ARG A 709 -53.76 -11.31 -29.75
CA ARG A 709 -54.85 -10.41 -29.40
C ARG A 709 -54.28 -9.06 -29.00
N THR A 710 -54.73 -8.04 -29.70
CA THR A 710 -54.45 -6.62 -29.50
C THR A 710 -54.92 -6.20 -28.11
N GLU A 711 -54.01 -6.06 -27.15
CA GLU A 711 -54.27 -5.20 -25.98
C GLU A 711 -53.98 -3.76 -26.40
N GLU A 712 -55.05 -2.99 -26.52
CA GLU A 712 -54.97 -1.56 -26.70
C GLU A 712 -54.22 -0.95 -25.52
N THR A 713 -53.08 -0.36 -25.84
CA THR A 713 -52.51 0.77 -25.13
C THR A 713 -53.59 1.85 -24.96
N SER A 714 -54.24 1.87 -23.80
CA SER A 714 -54.93 3.06 -23.31
C SER A 714 -53.88 4.12 -23.00
N ARG A 715 -53.65 4.97 -24.01
CA ARG A 715 -53.00 6.27 -23.86
C ARG A 715 -53.79 7.06 -22.82
N VAL A 716 -53.19 7.27 -21.65
CA VAL A 716 -53.69 8.25 -20.67
C VAL A 716 -53.70 9.61 -21.37
N SER A 717 -54.90 10.09 -21.72
CA SER A 717 -55.07 11.38 -22.35
C SER A 717 -54.47 12.51 -21.50
N GLY A 718 -53.94 13.56 -22.14
CA GLY A 718 -53.45 14.76 -21.45
C GLY A 718 -54.49 15.45 -20.54
N ARG A 719 -55.78 15.08 -20.62
CA ARG A 719 -56.84 15.50 -19.69
C ARG A 719 -56.83 14.74 -18.35
N ALA A 720 -56.41 13.48 -18.33
CA ALA A 720 -56.24 12.70 -17.10
C ALA A 720 -54.95 13.07 -16.36
N LEU A 721 -53.85 13.32 -17.10
CA LEU A 721 -52.61 13.86 -16.52
C LEU A 721 -52.81 15.29 -15.97
N ARG A 722 -53.59 16.15 -16.66
CA ARG A 722 -53.97 17.49 -16.12
C ARG A 722 -54.88 17.41 -14.89
N ARG A 723 -55.73 16.37 -14.74
CA ARG A 723 -56.54 16.17 -13.52
C ARG A 723 -55.71 15.63 -12.35
N ALA A 724 -54.69 14.81 -12.60
CA ALA A 724 -53.75 14.36 -11.59
C ALA A 724 -52.80 15.51 -11.17
N MET A 725 -52.29 16.29 -12.13
CA MET A 725 -51.45 17.47 -11.87
C MET A 725 -52.23 18.62 -11.22
N ALA A 726 -53.52 18.83 -11.54
CA ALA A 726 -54.35 19.82 -10.84
C ALA A 726 -54.71 19.39 -9.39
N ARG A 727 -54.80 18.08 -9.10
CA ARG A 727 -54.99 17.57 -7.74
C ARG A 727 -53.68 17.54 -6.93
N GLY A 728 -52.55 17.28 -7.58
CA GLY A 728 -51.22 17.41 -6.99
C GLY A 728 -50.83 18.87 -6.70
N ALA A 729 -51.08 19.78 -7.65
CA ALA A 729 -50.84 21.21 -7.47
C ALA A 729 -51.81 21.86 -6.45
N ALA A 730 -53.04 21.38 -6.30
CA ALA A 730 -53.96 21.82 -5.24
C ALA A 730 -53.61 21.28 -3.84
N ARG A 731 -52.82 20.20 -3.74
CA ARG A 731 -52.30 19.67 -2.47
C ARG A 731 -51.00 20.36 -2.07
N ALA A 732 -50.08 20.58 -3.02
CA ALA A 732 -48.86 21.37 -2.81
C ALA A 732 -49.14 22.87 -2.53
N ALA A 733 -50.21 23.45 -3.07
CA ALA A 733 -50.62 24.82 -2.73
C ALA A 733 -51.37 24.95 -1.39
N ARG A 734 -51.79 23.85 -0.73
CA ARG A 734 -52.33 23.90 0.65
C ARG A 734 -51.25 23.73 1.72
N GLU A 735 -50.13 23.10 1.39
CA GLU A 735 -48.97 22.98 2.30
C GLU A 735 -48.01 24.17 2.20
N ALA A 736 -47.98 24.91 1.10
CA ALA A 736 -47.31 26.22 1.00
C ALA A 736 -48.17 27.41 1.51
N GLY A 737 -49.33 27.15 2.13
CA GLY A 737 -50.22 28.16 2.73
C GLY A 737 -50.25 28.16 4.27
N ARG A 738 -49.41 27.32 4.89
CA ARG A 738 -49.05 27.38 6.31
C ARG A 738 -47.52 27.29 6.44
N LEU A 739 -46.83 28.19 5.76
CA LEU A 739 -45.60 28.88 6.16
C LEU A 739 -45.36 30.04 5.19
#